data_AF-A0AAW1AE64-F1
#
_entry.id   AF-A0AAW1AE64-F1
#
_cell.length_a   1.000
_cell.length_b   1.000
_cell.length_c   1.000
_cell.angle_alpha   90.00
_cell.angle_beta   90.00
_cell.angle_gamma   90.00
#
_symmetry.space_group_name_H-M   'P 1'
#
loop_
_entity.id
_entity.type
_entity.pdbx_description
1 polymer ?
#
loop_
_entity_poly.entity_id
_entity_poly.type
_entity_poly.pdbx_seq_one_letter_code
_entity_poly.pdbx_strand_id
1 'polypeptide(L)'
;MKMTATIGDVQTLQTLTSHTSDVTTIDFAGDCVLVTGSGDKRVRVWQWRSGEGYVEAHFSPLQGHKYGVTSVKVSPRSTMLASASIDGTTLLWNLRTGSKIHTMVQVGGEAVRVCRFSPDSTLLATAGDNGQVCLWDLIRRSLVRYFQKHDGAVQSVCFSPDSSWLITTCTFGVMKLFATSNIIDSSFTDSQAITVFASIDDAHDLGVVSCDFSTCQKITSNEPFTKLYQLVTCGNDHYVKLWEVTVIQTKCETSTVKINLCRIMEKHSSALTCVCFNANGLFIASSGLDKTTVIWETDSGKVITITAGHNRYVACCAFSRDGNLLATGSNDKSVIIWDLRGNLCLESELTRRFTPALFLDNPEESAEYEESVMKNAETFVNDVQLVQRLEEHGGVVNSVAFYGNHLIASGSGDKLIRVWSIEIEEEANAETSMKFQEKPYSPLDGHKYSINHVEFSPCGRMLASCSLDGSIIIWDIENGSQAKSSFVNSGSGIRVCRWSPDGTKIATAGDDERTTLWDVNNMEELWGHSDAVNAIAFTHDSCYLVTACNEGAWRLFDVSDKENCGALIICAEAHDLGVQGCDFCPTPNFIANATGGNDSLVKLWKITIGKVNVIAPGGIGSSSGDVRYEEKKCFTGHGGNVTCVRFSPIQSEILGSVATDRTARIWSVYSGVCLYVLEQHESLVTACAFSQDTSLFITGALDKTVLIWKIPQQLISQNILMNNLKNNRKRVSDWKFDDTLKWLDEIGLSSLIKKANAISLTGRQLLSLSEDELANRLDIEQDEETAEAFKTQLYWLKREDSNSIEISIDDTEIPHEYLCPITHEIMKEPVQCSDGFTYEKAAINEWFLCGKYTSPMTNKPLQNTSFTPNVTLRNTIYTFLHGNRPQA
;
A
#
# COMPACT_ATOMS: atom_id res chain seq x y z
N MET A 1 17.27 14.31 -37.47
CA MET A 1 18.41 15.26 -37.37
C MET A 1 18.70 15.46 -35.89
N LYS A 2 19.77 14.87 -35.34
CA LYS A 2 20.17 15.17 -33.95
C LYS A 2 20.71 16.60 -33.95
N MET A 3 19.96 17.55 -33.41
CA MET A 3 20.50 18.89 -33.15
C MET A 3 21.69 18.71 -32.20
N THR A 4 22.90 18.94 -32.70
CA THR A 4 24.09 19.09 -31.89
C THR A 4 23.87 20.32 -31.03
N ALA A 5 23.60 20.12 -29.73
CA ALA A 5 23.46 21.21 -28.78
C ALA A 5 24.85 21.83 -28.58
N THR A 6 25.10 22.96 -29.23
CA THR A 6 26.31 23.76 -29.03
C THR A 6 25.96 24.97 -28.18
N ILE A 7 26.69 25.19 -27.08
CA ILE A 7 26.63 26.43 -26.30
C ILE A 7 27.21 27.55 -27.18
N GLY A 8 26.46 28.64 -27.30
CA GLY A 8 26.78 29.82 -28.11
C GLY A 8 27.27 30.98 -27.26
N ASP A 9 26.86 32.19 -27.62
CA ASP A 9 27.19 33.41 -26.87
C ASP A 9 26.29 33.50 -25.62
N VAL A 10 26.87 33.32 -24.44
CA VAL A 10 26.10 33.24 -23.20
C VAL A 10 25.77 34.66 -22.71
N GLN A 11 24.48 34.95 -22.58
CA GLN A 11 23.99 36.26 -22.14
C GLN A 11 23.00 36.15 -20.99
N THR A 12 22.90 37.20 -20.19
CA THR A 12 21.87 37.31 -19.15
C THR A 12 20.52 37.58 -19.82
N LEU A 13 19.56 36.68 -19.63
CA LEU A 13 18.20 36.82 -20.14
C LEU A 13 17.33 37.64 -19.18
N GLN A 14 17.42 37.34 -17.87
CA GLN A 14 16.62 38.01 -16.84
C GLN A 14 17.25 37.85 -15.45
N THR A 15 17.06 38.85 -14.59
CA THR A 15 17.43 38.80 -13.16
C THR A 15 16.20 38.99 -12.29
N LEU A 16 15.96 38.06 -11.37
CA LEU A 16 14.84 38.04 -10.43
C LEU A 16 15.32 38.40 -9.03
N THR A 17 14.67 39.34 -8.34
CA THR A 17 15.11 39.87 -7.04
C THR A 17 14.03 39.86 -5.96
N SER A 18 13.06 38.96 -6.04
CA SER A 18 11.91 38.95 -5.11
C SER A 18 12.19 38.26 -3.76
N HIS A 19 13.28 37.52 -3.62
CA HIS A 19 13.64 36.87 -2.34
C HIS A 19 14.20 37.87 -1.32
N THR A 20 13.87 37.66 -0.05
CA THR A 20 14.32 38.57 1.04
C THR A 20 15.57 38.06 1.76
N SER A 21 15.96 36.82 1.50
CA SER A 21 17.14 36.14 2.02
C SER A 21 17.83 35.34 0.89
N ASP A 22 18.86 34.59 1.25
CA ASP A 22 19.73 33.86 0.32
C ASP A 22 18.93 32.84 -0.50
N VAL A 23 19.19 32.76 -1.81
CA VAL A 23 18.59 31.73 -2.66
C VAL A 23 19.43 30.47 -2.57
N THR A 24 18.91 29.48 -1.87
CA THR A 24 19.63 28.25 -1.50
C THR A 24 19.60 27.18 -2.59
N THR A 25 18.52 27.13 -3.38
CA THR A 25 18.25 26.00 -4.29
C THR A 25 17.36 26.46 -5.42
N ILE A 26 17.56 25.86 -6.60
CA ILE A 26 16.80 26.13 -7.82
C ILE A 26 16.59 24.82 -8.57
N ASP A 27 15.44 24.69 -9.24
CA ASP A 27 15.20 23.62 -10.20
C ASP A 27 14.24 24.05 -11.32
N PHE A 28 14.33 23.37 -12.47
CA PHE A 28 13.46 23.61 -13.62
C PHE A 28 12.36 22.55 -13.73
N ALA A 29 11.17 23.00 -14.10
CA ALA A 29 10.05 22.15 -14.48
C ALA A 29 9.82 22.27 -15.99
N GLY A 30 10.55 21.47 -16.76
CA GLY A 30 10.63 21.66 -18.21
C GLY A 30 11.46 22.90 -18.55
N ASP A 31 10.96 23.73 -19.47
CA ASP A 31 11.65 24.95 -19.90
C ASP A 31 10.90 26.21 -19.46
N CYS A 32 9.59 26.14 -19.22
CA CYS A 32 8.74 27.31 -18.97
C CYS A 32 8.50 27.62 -17.49
N VAL A 33 8.83 26.71 -16.57
CA VAL A 33 8.59 26.89 -15.14
C VAL A 33 9.89 26.72 -14.37
N LEU A 34 10.18 27.67 -13.50
CA LEU A 34 11.36 27.72 -12.65
C LEU A 34 10.90 27.74 -11.19
N VAL A 35 11.55 26.96 -10.33
CA VAL A 35 11.25 26.92 -8.89
C VAL A 35 12.48 27.31 -8.10
N THR A 36 12.32 28.19 -7.11
CA THR A 36 13.41 28.74 -6.31
C THR A 36 13.09 28.62 -4.83
N GLY A 37 14.02 28.11 -4.03
CA GLY A 37 13.89 28.00 -2.58
C GLY A 37 14.89 28.90 -1.86
N SER A 38 14.46 29.54 -0.78
CA SER A 38 15.28 30.53 -0.05
C SER A 38 15.27 30.34 1.47
N GLY A 39 16.31 30.88 2.09
CA GLY A 39 16.40 31.07 3.54
C GLY A 39 15.28 31.94 4.13
N ASP A 40 14.52 32.66 3.30
CA ASP A 40 13.33 33.41 3.70
C ASP A 40 12.09 32.52 3.98
N LYS A 41 12.29 31.20 3.96
CA LYS A 41 11.28 30.16 4.23
C LYS A 41 10.24 30.02 3.12
N ARG A 42 10.43 30.69 1.98
CA ARG A 42 9.54 30.63 0.82
C ARG A 42 10.13 29.78 -0.27
N VAL A 43 9.22 29.10 -0.96
CA VAL A 43 9.47 28.54 -2.29
C VAL A 43 8.72 29.41 -3.30
N ARG A 44 9.40 29.97 -4.29
CA ARG A 44 8.75 30.75 -5.35
C ARG A 44 8.69 29.95 -6.63
N VAL A 45 7.56 30.05 -7.33
CA VAL A 45 7.34 29.41 -8.63
C VAL A 45 7.20 30.53 -9.67
N TRP A 46 7.99 30.44 -10.72
CA TRP A 46 8.06 31.42 -11.80
C TRP A 46 7.64 30.76 -13.10
N GLN A 47 6.85 31.45 -13.90
CA GLN A 47 6.34 30.99 -15.17
C GLN A 47 6.75 31.95 -16.28
N TRP A 48 7.24 31.39 -17.39
CA TRP A 48 7.56 32.15 -18.58
C TRP A 48 6.30 32.69 -19.25
N ARG A 49 6.26 34.00 -19.46
CA ARG A 49 5.29 34.73 -20.26
C ARG A 49 6.03 35.47 -21.37
N SER A 50 5.67 35.20 -22.63
CA SER A 50 6.25 35.93 -23.75
C SER A 50 5.98 37.44 -23.58
N GLY A 51 7.04 38.24 -23.72
CA GLY A 51 7.07 39.68 -23.49
C GLY A 51 7.56 40.10 -22.10
N GLU A 52 7.29 39.30 -21.06
CA GLU A 52 7.65 39.63 -19.66
C GLU A 52 8.79 38.77 -19.09
N GLY A 53 9.04 37.60 -19.68
CA GLY A 53 9.98 36.60 -19.16
C GLY A 53 9.37 35.75 -18.04
N TYR A 54 10.19 35.30 -17.10
CA TYR A 54 9.73 34.61 -15.89
C TYR A 54 9.05 35.60 -14.94
N VAL A 55 7.76 35.40 -14.74
CA VAL A 55 6.92 36.15 -13.80
C VAL A 55 6.47 35.20 -12.70
N GLU A 56 6.32 35.71 -11.48
CA GLU A 56 5.84 34.91 -10.37
C GLU A 56 4.42 34.37 -10.62
N ALA A 57 4.21 33.08 -10.38
CA ALA A 57 2.91 32.42 -10.54
C ALA A 57 1.90 32.93 -9.50
N HIS A 58 0.61 32.92 -9.82
CA HIS A 58 -0.44 33.49 -8.97
C HIS A 58 -0.57 32.83 -7.59
N PHE A 59 -0.25 31.54 -7.47
CA PHE A 59 -0.27 30.80 -6.20
C PHE A 59 1.06 30.89 -5.42
N SER A 60 2.08 31.54 -5.98
CA SER A 60 3.37 31.79 -5.33
C SER A 60 3.28 33.05 -4.44
N PRO A 61 3.97 33.12 -3.29
CA PRO A 61 4.94 32.15 -2.76
C PRO A 61 4.34 30.95 -2.02
N LEU A 62 5.01 29.82 -2.21
CA LEU A 62 5.05 28.57 -1.43
C LEU A 62 5.19 28.79 0.08
N GLN A 63 4.13 28.65 0.91
CA GLN A 63 4.23 28.87 2.37
C GLN A 63 3.90 27.61 3.18
N GLY A 64 4.83 27.16 4.02
CA GLY A 64 4.59 26.03 4.94
C GLY A 64 5.74 25.70 5.89
N HIS A 65 6.98 25.99 5.50
CA HIS A 65 8.15 25.70 6.32
C HIS A 65 8.34 26.69 7.48
N LYS A 66 8.83 26.18 8.62
CA LYS A 66 9.11 26.98 9.83
C LYS A 66 10.49 27.64 9.76
N TYR A 67 11.43 27.00 9.08
CA TYR A 67 12.80 27.48 8.88
C TYR A 67 13.14 27.59 7.39
N GLY A 68 14.37 28.00 7.08
CA GLY A 68 14.83 28.20 5.70
C GLY A 68 14.70 26.93 4.88
N VAL A 69 14.33 27.09 3.61
CA VAL A 69 14.31 25.99 2.63
C VAL A 69 15.76 25.64 2.29
N THR A 70 16.10 24.36 2.24
CA THR A 70 17.47 23.87 1.95
C THR A 70 17.58 23.28 0.56
N SER A 71 16.53 22.60 0.09
CA SER A 71 16.50 21.94 -1.21
C SER A 71 15.11 21.98 -1.80
N VAL A 72 15.02 22.25 -3.10
CA VAL A 72 13.79 22.09 -3.89
C VAL A 72 14.11 21.25 -5.10
N LYS A 73 13.26 20.26 -5.39
CA LYS A 73 13.36 19.45 -6.59
C LYS A 73 12.00 19.23 -7.23
N VAL A 74 11.97 19.29 -8.55
CA VAL A 74 10.80 19.00 -9.35
C VAL A 74 10.84 17.54 -9.76
N SER A 75 9.68 16.89 -9.73
CA SER A 75 9.53 15.52 -10.24
C SER A 75 9.89 15.45 -11.74
N PRO A 76 10.45 14.34 -12.25
CA PRO A 76 10.78 14.17 -13.69
C PRO A 76 9.63 14.42 -14.67
N ARG A 77 8.38 14.29 -14.20
CA ARG A 77 7.14 14.56 -14.95
C ARG A 77 6.64 16.00 -14.83
N SER A 78 7.29 16.86 -14.06
CA SER A 78 6.92 18.26 -13.82
C SER A 78 5.53 18.45 -13.20
N THR A 79 5.00 17.46 -12.48
CA THR A 79 3.68 17.52 -11.84
C THR A 79 3.77 17.88 -10.35
N MET A 80 4.82 17.38 -9.70
CA MET A 80 5.05 17.51 -8.25
C MET A 80 6.35 18.24 -7.98
N LEU A 81 6.38 18.91 -6.83
CA LEU A 81 7.52 19.65 -6.30
C LEU A 81 7.75 19.20 -4.85
N ALA A 82 8.99 18.88 -4.49
CA ALA A 82 9.38 18.65 -3.10
C ALA A 82 10.23 19.81 -2.61
N SER A 83 9.96 20.30 -1.39
CA SER A 83 10.78 21.28 -0.68
C SER A 83 11.19 20.74 0.68
N ALA A 84 12.49 20.71 0.95
CA ALA A 84 13.07 20.30 2.22
C ALA A 84 13.52 21.52 3.03
N SER A 85 13.51 21.42 4.35
CA SER A 85 13.90 22.52 5.24
C SER A 85 14.66 22.04 6.47
N ILE A 86 15.36 23.00 7.09
CA ILE A 86 15.99 22.88 8.40
C ILE A 86 14.97 22.52 9.50
N ASP A 87 13.67 22.75 9.28
CA ASP A 87 12.62 22.38 10.23
C ASP A 87 12.36 20.87 10.38
N GLY A 88 13.11 20.04 9.67
CA GLY A 88 13.01 18.59 9.71
C GLY A 88 11.88 18.02 8.86
N THR A 89 11.24 18.86 8.04
CA THR A 89 10.15 18.46 7.16
C THR A 89 10.51 18.59 5.68
N THR A 90 9.93 17.70 4.89
CA THR A 90 9.88 17.82 3.43
C THR A 90 8.43 17.93 3.01
N LEU A 91 8.07 19.06 2.41
CA LEU A 91 6.73 19.33 1.91
C LEU A 91 6.64 18.93 0.44
N LEU A 92 5.56 18.24 0.10
CA LEU A 92 5.24 17.84 -1.26
C LEU A 92 4.11 18.73 -1.77
N TRP A 93 4.30 19.33 -2.93
CA TRP A 93 3.40 20.31 -3.53
C TRP A 93 2.94 19.85 -4.90
N ASN A 94 1.71 20.22 -5.26
CA ASN A 94 1.24 20.17 -6.62
C ASN A 94 1.77 21.40 -7.36
N LEU A 95 2.58 21.20 -8.40
CA LEU A 95 3.20 22.30 -9.12
C LEU A 95 2.20 23.09 -9.99
N ARG A 96 1.03 22.52 -10.28
CA ARG A 96 -0.03 23.19 -11.06
C ARG A 96 -0.81 24.20 -10.23
N THR A 97 -1.21 23.81 -9.03
CA THR A 97 -2.13 24.58 -8.17
C THR A 97 -1.41 25.30 -7.04
N GLY A 98 -0.20 24.85 -6.68
CA GLY A 98 0.50 25.29 -5.48
C GLY A 98 -0.07 24.71 -4.17
N SER A 99 -1.01 23.77 -4.24
CA SER A 99 -1.52 23.13 -3.03
C SER A 99 -0.49 22.18 -2.42
N LYS A 100 -0.49 22.10 -1.09
CA LYS A 100 0.34 21.16 -0.33
C LYS A 100 -0.31 19.77 -0.36
N ILE A 101 0.35 18.80 -0.99
CA ILE A 101 -0.09 17.40 -1.10
C ILE A 101 0.14 16.65 0.21
N HIS A 102 1.36 16.75 0.77
CA HIS A 102 1.75 15.96 1.93
C HIS A 102 2.92 16.59 2.70
N THR A 103 3.07 16.22 3.97
CA THR A 103 4.17 16.66 4.85
C THR A 103 4.92 15.43 5.34
N MET A 104 6.14 15.21 4.84
CA MET A 104 7.02 14.13 5.26
C MET A 104 7.92 14.65 6.39
N VAL A 105 7.98 13.95 7.50
CA VAL A 105 8.79 14.34 8.66
C VAL A 105 9.98 13.40 8.75
N GLN A 106 11.19 13.95 8.68
CA GLN A 106 12.43 13.17 8.81
C GLN A 106 12.41 12.40 10.15
N VAL A 107 12.87 11.15 10.15
CA VAL A 107 12.84 10.31 11.36
C VAL A 107 13.70 10.93 12.46
N GLY A 108 13.08 11.27 13.59
CA GLY A 108 13.73 11.98 14.70
C GLY A 108 13.60 13.51 14.64
N GLY A 109 12.99 14.08 13.59
CA GLY A 109 12.75 15.52 13.46
C GLY A 109 13.99 16.35 13.13
N GLU A 110 15.06 15.70 12.65
CA GLU A 110 16.33 16.33 12.31
C GLU A 110 16.27 17.13 11.02
N ALA A 111 17.11 18.17 10.92
CA ALA A 111 17.17 19.06 9.76
C ALA A 111 17.42 18.30 8.44
N VAL A 112 16.58 18.56 7.44
CA VAL A 112 16.72 17.97 6.10
C VAL A 112 17.55 18.90 5.23
N ARG A 113 18.66 18.40 4.69
CA ARG A 113 19.59 19.16 3.84
C ARG A 113 19.28 19.01 2.36
N VAL A 114 18.82 17.84 1.95
CA VAL A 114 18.59 17.53 0.53
C VAL A 114 17.36 16.66 0.33
N CYS A 115 16.66 16.86 -0.78
CA CYS A 115 15.62 15.98 -1.28
C CYS A 115 15.84 15.72 -2.78
N ARG A 116 15.57 14.49 -3.26
CA ARG A 116 15.72 14.10 -4.66
C ARG A 116 14.66 13.06 -5.06
N PHE A 117 13.97 13.31 -6.17
CA PHE A 117 13.06 12.32 -6.77
C PHE A 117 13.85 11.22 -7.49
N SER A 118 13.34 9.99 -7.47
CA SER A 118 13.76 8.98 -8.44
C SER A 118 13.31 9.36 -9.85
N PRO A 119 14.08 9.03 -10.91
CA PRO A 119 13.70 9.30 -12.29
C PRO A 119 12.35 8.72 -12.74
N ASP A 120 11.87 7.67 -12.10
CA ASP A 120 10.55 7.08 -12.36
C ASP A 120 9.40 7.73 -11.57
N SER A 121 9.70 8.74 -10.73
CA SER A 121 8.76 9.46 -9.84
C SER A 121 8.06 8.58 -8.79
N THR A 122 8.56 7.38 -8.49
CA THR A 122 7.94 6.51 -7.48
C THR A 122 8.47 6.77 -6.08
N LEU A 123 9.73 7.20 -5.97
CA LEU A 123 10.42 7.38 -4.70
C LEU A 123 10.90 8.82 -4.54
N LEU A 124 11.03 9.22 -3.29
CA LEU A 124 11.74 10.43 -2.89
C LEU A 124 12.78 10.05 -1.84
N ALA A 125 14.03 10.47 -2.04
CA ALA A 125 15.07 10.36 -1.02
C ALA A 125 15.25 11.70 -0.33
N THR A 126 15.35 11.69 1.01
CA THR A 126 15.68 12.85 1.84
C THR A 126 16.84 12.52 2.76
N ALA A 127 17.69 13.48 3.06
CA ALA A 127 18.80 13.25 3.98
C ALA A 127 19.14 14.50 4.81
N GLY A 128 19.74 14.28 5.98
CA GLY A 128 19.93 15.31 6.99
C GLY A 128 21.28 15.29 7.72
N ASP A 129 21.35 16.08 8.79
CA ASP A 129 22.58 16.41 9.52
C ASP A 129 23.18 15.25 10.33
N ASN A 130 22.34 14.33 10.78
CA ASN A 130 22.76 13.15 11.53
C ASN A 130 23.31 12.02 10.64
N GLY A 131 23.48 12.25 9.33
CA GLY A 131 23.91 11.21 8.39
C GLY A 131 22.80 10.22 8.01
N GLN A 132 21.57 10.49 8.44
CA GLN A 132 20.40 9.68 8.12
C GLN A 132 19.88 9.99 6.72
N VAL A 133 19.52 8.93 6.01
CA VAL A 133 18.85 8.97 4.70
C VAL A 133 17.51 8.28 4.86
N CYS A 134 16.44 8.94 4.45
CA CYS A 134 15.08 8.41 4.39
C CYS A 134 14.66 8.25 2.92
N LEU A 135 14.00 7.14 2.62
CA LEU A 135 13.42 6.81 1.33
C LEU A 135 11.90 6.70 1.49
N TRP A 136 11.18 7.49 0.71
CA TRP A 136 9.73 7.65 0.79
C TRP A 136 9.09 7.10 -0.48
N ASP A 137 7.96 6.42 -0.33
CA ASP A 137 7.08 6.03 -1.43
C ASP A 137 6.12 7.18 -1.70
N LEU A 138 6.14 7.73 -2.90
CA LEU A 138 5.30 8.86 -3.30
C LEU A 138 3.87 8.44 -3.65
N ILE A 139 3.66 7.18 -4.03
CA ILE A 139 2.33 6.64 -4.32
C ILE A 139 1.58 6.45 -3.00
N ARG A 140 2.23 5.80 -2.03
CA ARG A 140 1.64 5.51 -0.71
C ARG A 140 1.84 6.62 0.31
N ARG A 141 2.67 7.63 -0.01
CA ARG A 141 3.01 8.76 0.87
C ARG A 141 3.55 8.31 2.24
N SER A 142 4.29 7.21 2.26
CA SER A 142 4.81 6.60 3.49
C SER A 142 6.33 6.42 3.41
N LEU A 143 6.96 6.32 4.58
CA LEU A 143 8.38 6.00 4.68
C LEU A 143 8.58 4.53 4.30
N VAL A 144 9.35 4.28 3.24
CA VAL A 144 9.78 2.92 2.87
C VAL A 144 10.87 2.47 3.82
N ARG A 145 11.88 3.32 4.01
CA ARG A 145 13.06 2.98 4.80
C ARG A 145 13.81 4.20 5.28
N TYR A 146 14.47 4.09 6.42
CA TYR A 146 15.57 4.99 6.76
C TYR A 146 16.81 4.21 7.20
N PHE A 147 17.98 4.83 7.06
CA PHE A 147 19.25 4.28 7.50
C PHE A 147 20.28 5.37 7.78
N GLN A 148 21.25 5.06 8.63
CA GLN A 148 22.35 5.96 9.00
C GLN A 148 23.66 5.19 8.78
N LYS A 149 24.29 5.44 7.64
CA LYS A 149 25.56 4.80 7.24
C LYS A 149 26.69 5.81 7.07
N HIS A 150 26.42 7.10 7.24
CA HIS A 150 27.42 8.17 7.23
C HIS A 150 27.59 8.70 8.65
N ASP A 151 28.84 8.96 9.03
CA ASP A 151 29.18 9.55 10.33
C ASP A 151 29.02 11.09 10.32
N GLY A 152 29.01 11.69 9.12
CA GLY A 152 28.80 13.11 8.90
C GLY A 152 27.46 13.42 8.24
N ALA A 153 27.10 14.71 8.23
CA ALA A 153 25.88 15.20 7.58
C ALA A 153 25.86 14.85 6.09
N VAL A 154 24.75 14.29 5.61
CA VAL A 154 24.60 13.96 4.19
C VAL A 154 24.17 15.23 3.44
N GLN A 155 25.04 15.71 2.56
CA GLN A 155 24.85 16.99 1.84
C GLN A 155 24.14 16.79 0.50
N SER A 156 24.37 15.65 -0.16
CA SER A 156 23.77 15.39 -1.47
C SER A 156 23.43 13.93 -1.65
N VAL A 157 22.31 13.71 -2.35
CA VAL A 157 21.76 12.41 -2.70
C VAL A 157 21.34 12.44 -4.16
N CYS A 158 21.68 11.40 -4.93
CA CYS A 158 21.31 11.31 -6.33
C CYS A 158 21.01 9.86 -6.74
N PHE A 159 19.94 9.68 -7.52
CA PHE A 159 19.58 8.40 -8.11
C PHE A 159 20.25 8.22 -9.47
N SER A 160 20.58 6.98 -9.82
CA SER A 160 20.93 6.62 -11.19
C SER A 160 19.74 6.86 -12.13
N PRO A 161 19.96 7.08 -13.45
CA PRO A 161 18.89 7.34 -14.42
C PRO A 161 17.82 6.26 -14.51
N ASP A 162 18.17 5.02 -14.19
CA ASP A 162 17.27 3.86 -14.14
C ASP A 162 16.70 3.58 -12.74
N SER A 163 16.86 4.51 -11.80
CA SER A 163 16.40 4.42 -10.40
C SER A 163 16.95 3.22 -9.61
N SER A 164 17.88 2.46 -10.18
CA SER A 164 18.39 1.21 -9.60
C SER A 164 19.44 1.44 -8.50
N TRP A 165 20.12 2.58 -8.54
CA TRP A 165 21.19 2.92 -7.61
C TRP A 165 20.95 4.28 -6.96
N LEU A 166 21.44 4.42 -5.74
CA LEU A 166 21.42 5.64 -4.94
C LEU A 166 22.84 5.97 -4.48
N ILE A 167 23.30 7.17 -4.80
CA ILE A 167 24.53 7.75 -4.25
C ILE A 167 24.18 8.73 -3.15
N THR A 168 24.95 8.65 -2.07
CA THR A 168 24.86 9.57 -0.94
C THR A 168 26.27 10.06 -0.61
N THR A 169 26.37 11.32 -0.23
CA THR A 169 27.65 12.01 -0.01
C THR A 169 27.59 12.82 1.28
N CYS A 170 28.72 12.91 2.01
CA CYS A 170 28.74 13.56 3.32
C CYS A 170 29.82 14.65 3.46
N THR A 171 29.69 15.41 4.55
CA THR A 171 30.62 16.49 4.93
C THR A 171 32.05 16.05 5.19
N PHE A 172 32.30 14.76 5.43
CA PHE A 172 33.65 14.22 5.64
C PHE A 172 34.31 13.71 4.35
N GLY A 173 33.72 13.97 3.19
CA GLY A 173 34.34 13.64 1.91
C GLY A 173 34.06 12.21 1.47
N VAL A 174 33.17 11.49 2.17
CA VAL A 174 32.82 10.11 1.87
C VAL A 174 31.63 10.06 0.93
N MET A 175 31.75 9.23 -0.11
CA MET A 175 30.68 8.92 -1.05
C MET A 175 30.35 7.43 -0.99
N LYS A 176 29.07 7.09 -0.82
CA LYS A 176 28.59 5.70 -0.74
C LYS A 176 27.51 5.42 -1.77
N LEU A 177 27.61 4.26 -2.40
CA LEU A 177 26.66 3.74 -3.38
C LEU A 177 25.84 2.59 -2.77
N PHE A 178 24.53 2.66 -2.99
CA PHE A 178 23.55 1.68 -2.53
C PHE A 178 22.70 1.20 -3.71
N ALA A 179 22.26 -0.06 -3.66
CA ALA A 179 21.21 -0.55 -4.54
C ALA A 179 19.84 -0.13 -3.98
N THR A 180 19.00 0.46 -4.82
CA THR A 180 17.67 0.92 -4.38
C THR A 180 16.80 -0.25 -3.94
N SER A 181 16.85 -1.40 -4.64
CA SER A 181 16.11 -2.62 -4.26
C SER A 181 16.53 -3.14 -2.89
N ASN A 182 17.84 -3.21 -2.61
CA ASN A 182 18.33 -3.65 -1.30
C ASN A 182 17.82 -2.77 -0.15
N ILE A 183 17.69 -1.46 -0.37
CA ILE A 183 17.11 -0.55 0.63
C ILE A 183 15.63 -0.86 0.84
N ILE A 184 14.87 -1.05 -0.25
CA ILE A 184 13.43 -1.33 -0.20
C ILE A 184 13.13 -2.69 0.46
N ASP A 185 13.92 -3.71 0.15
CA ASP A 185 13.69 -5.10 0.59
C ASP A 185 14.19 -5.37 2.02
N SER A 186 14.96 -4.45 2.62
CA SER A 186 15.52 -4.61 3.97
C SER A 186 14.47 -4.47 5.09
N SER A 187 14.57 -5.28 6.17
CA SER A 187 13.65 -5.31 7.32
C SER A 187 13.92 -4.24 8.39
N PHE A 188 12.90 -3.53 8.89
CA PHE A 188 13.02 -2.27 9.68
C PHE A 188 13.95 -2.34 10.90
N THR A 189 14.15 -3.54 11.43
CA THR A 189 14.87 -3.81 12.69
C THR A 189 16.38 -3.79 12.57
N ASP A 190 16.95 -3.98 11.37
CA ASP A 190 18.41 -4.10 11.24
C ASP A 190 19.01 -3.06 10.28
N SER A 191 19.50 -1.94 10.84
CA SER A 191 20.25 -0.94 10.08
C SER A 191 21.57 -1.49 9.54
N GLN A 192 22.05 -2.64 10.05
CA GLN A 192 23.24 -3.31 9.54
C GLN A 192 22.98 -4.05 8.22
N ALA A 193 21.73 -4.45 7.95
CA ALA A 193 21.36 -5.22 6.75
C ALA A 193 21.53 -4.46 5.43
N ILE A 194 21.53 -3.12 5.45
CA ILE A 194 21.70 -2.33 4.23
C ILE A 194 23.16 -2.37 3.80
N THR A 195 23.37 -2.93 2.62
CA THR A 195 24.70 -3.18 2.05
C THR A 195 25.22 -1.93 1.33
N VAL A 196 26.44 -1.51 1.67
CA VAL A 196 27.17 -0.49 0.94
C VAL A 196 27.95 -1.20 -0.17
N PHE A 197 27.57 -1.00 -1.42
CA PHE A 197 28.21 -1.69 -2.57
C PHE A 197 29.56 -1.12 -2.92
N ALA A 198 29.72 0.20 -2.77
CA ALA A 198 30.99 0.89 -2.94
C ALA A 198 31.04 2.10 -2.00
N SER A 199 32.21 2.32 -1.40
CA SER A 199 32.53 3.52 -0.63
C SER A 199 33.81 4.11 -1.21
N ILE A 200 33.82 5.42 -1.45
CA ILE A 200 35.03 6.18 -1.72
C ILE A 200 35.20 7.12 -0.54
N ASP A 201 36.29 6.92 0.17
CA ASP A 201 36.76 7.84 1.19
C ASP A 201 37.64 8.89 0.50
N ASP A 202 37.68 10.10 1.05
CA ASP A 202 38.42 11.24 0.48
C ASP A 202 38.07 11.56 -0.99
N ALA A 203 36.78 11.47 -1.34
CA ALA A 203 36.32 11.94 -2.64
C ALA A 203 36.64 13.44 -2.84
N HIS A 204 36.59 14.25 -1.78
CA HIS A 204 37.03 15.64 -1.72
C HIS A 204 37.59 15.96 -0.31
N ASP A 205 38.74 16.64 -0.23
CA ASP A 205 39.55 16.82 0.99
C ASP A 205 38.83 17.51 2.17
N LEU A 206 37.72 18.21 1.91
CA LEU A 206 36.97 18.99 2.91
C LEU A 206 35.47 18.70 2.89
N GLY A 207 35.05 17.59 2.28
CA GLY A 207 33.63 17.25 2.16
C GLY A 207 33.10 17.37 0.75
N VAL A 208 32.15 16.50 0.42
CA VAL A 208 31.40 16.56 -0.85
C VAL A 208 30.09 17.31 -0.57
N VAL A 209 29.83 18.36 -1.35
CA VAL A 209 28.67 19.25 -1.17
C VAL A 209 27.55 18.90 -2.15
N SER A 210 27.90 18.52 -3.38
CA SER A 210 26.91 18.23 -4.42
C SER A 210 27.37 17.07 -5.30
N CYS A 211 26.41 16.25 -5.72
CA CYS A 211 26.61 15.15 -6.65
C CYS A 211 25.45 15.06 -7.64
N ASP A 212 25.75 14.65 -8.87
CA ASP A 212 24.74 14.48 -9.91
C ASP A 212 25.10 13.37 -10.90
N PHE A 213 24.12 12.51 -11.21
CA PHE A 213 24.26 11.51 -12.27
C PHE A 213 23.89 12.12 -13.62
N SER A 214 24.65 11.76 -14.65
CA SER A 214 24.24 12.04 -16.03
C SER A 214 22.99 11.24 -16.36
N THR A 215 22.07 11.84 -17.11
CA THR A 215 20.85 11.16 -17.62
C THR A 215 21.17 10.02 -18.59
N CYS A 216 22.38 10.00 -19.14
CA CYS A 216 22.82 9.03 -20.12
C CYS A 216 23.53 7.84 -19.45
N GLN A 217 23.13 6.63 -19.82
CA GLN A 217 23.80 5.39 -19.44
C GLN A 217 24.31 4.64 -20.68
N LYS A 218 25.45 3.96 -20.56
CA LYS A 218 26.05 3.18 -21.65
C LYS A 218 26.14 1.71 -21.24
N ILE A 219 25.66 0.81 -22.11
CA ILE A 219 25.86 -0.64 -21.94
C ILE A 219 27.12 -1.01 -22.75
N THR A 220 28.12 -1.59 -22.09
CA THR A 220 29.44 -1.85 -22.70
C THR A 220 29.66 -3.32 -23.06
N SER A 221 29.04 -4.24 -22.32
CA SER A 221 29.03 -5.68 -22.61
C SER A 221 27.71 -6.29 -22.16
N ASN A 222 27.26 -7.35 -22.85
CA ASN A 222 26.12 -8.15 -22.44
C ASN A 222 26.54 -9.42 -21.66
N GLU A 223 27.78 -9.87 -21.79
CA GLU A 223 28.32 -11.01 -21.04
C GLU A 223 29.78 -10.75 -20.61
N PRO A 224 30.04 -10.49 -19.31
CA PRO A 224 29.07 -10.17 -18.26
C PRO A 224 28.35 -8.83 -18.54
N PHE A 225 27.09 -8.72 -18.12
CA PHE A 225 26.29 -7.53 -18.40
C PHE A 225 26.88 -6.33 -17.66
N THR A 226 27.36 -5.33 -18.40
CA THR A 226 28.14 -4.22 -17.86
C THR A 226 27.51 -2.89 -18.22
N LYS A 227 26.97 -2.19 -17.21
CA LYS A 227 26.44 -0.83 -17.33
C LYS A 227 27.47 0.18 -16.84
N LEU A 228 27.57 1.30 -17.54
CA LEU A 228 28.42 2.43 -17.21
C LEU A 228 27.56 3.69 -17.03
N TYR A 229 27.72 4.32 -15.87
CA TYR A 229 27.10 5.59 -15.51
C TYR A 229 28.20 6.64 -15.29
N GLN A 230 27.89 7.89 -15.63
CA GLN A 230 28.75 9.03 -15.33
C GLN A 230 28.19 9.80 -14.15
N LEU A 231 29.05 10.12 -13.19
CA LEU A 231 28.73 10.84 -11.97
C LEU A 231 29.68 12.02 -11.84
N VAL A 232 29.16 13.19 -11.47
CA VAL A 232 29.98 14.35 -11.15
C VAL A 232 29.80 14.73 -9.69
N THR A 233 30.88 15.13 -9.04
CA THR A 233 30.88 15.63 -7.66
C THR A 233 31.64 16.94 -7.55
N CYS A 234 31.24 17.77 -6.60
CA CYS A 234 32.01 18.92 -6.15
C CYS A 234 31.93 19.03 -4.63
N GLY A 235 32.88 19.75 -4.04
CA GLY A 235 33.04 19.80 -2.60
C GLY A 235 33.51 21.16 -2.09
N ASN A 236 33.96 21.15 -0.84
CA ASN A 236 34.58 22.32 -0.21
C ASN A 236 36.00 22.60 -0.72
N ASP A 237 36.54 21.75 -1.60
CA ASP A 237 37.71 22.07 -2.42
C ASP A 237 37.31 22.86 -3.66
N HIS A 238 38.29 23.22 -4.50
CA HIS A 238 38.06 24.00 -5.72
C HIS A 238 37.95 23.13 -6.99
N TYR A 239 37.74 21.82 -6.80
CA TYR A 239 37.77 20.83 -7.85
C TYR A 239 36.37 20.32 -8.19
N VAL A 240 36.14 20.09 -9.48
CA VAL A 240 35.02 19.27 -9.95
C VAL A 240 35.58 17.94 -10.40
N LYS A 241 35.06 16.84 -9.86
CA LYS A 241 35.54 15.48 -10.17
C LYS A 241 34.48 14.72 -10.96
N LEU A 242 34.90 14.12 -12.07
CA LEU A 242 34.08 13.25 -12.91
C LEU A 242 34.47 11.79 -12.67
N TRP A 243 33.47 10.96 -12.39
CA TRP A 243 33.61 9.56 -12.04
C TRP A 243 32.83 8.68 -13.01
N GLU A 244 33.33 7.48 -13.23
CA GLU A 244 32.61 6.39 -13.91
C GLU A 244 32.22 5.33 -12.90
N VAL A 245 30.91 5.06 -12.82
CA VAL A 245 30.36 3.96 -12.03
C VAL A 245 30.07 2.82 -12.99
N THR A 246 30.83 1.74 -12.87
CA THR A 246 30.70 0.52 -13.67
C THR A 246 30.05 -0.57 -12.84
N VAL A 247 28.91 -1.07 -13.30
CA VAL A 247 28.14 -2.13 -12.66
C VAL A 247 28.24 -3.36 -13.55
N ILE A 248 28.88 -4.41 -13.04
CA ILE A 248 29.05 -5.69 -13.73
C ILE A 248 28.15 -6.72 -13.04
N GLN A 249 27.16 -7.20 -13.77
CA GLN A 249 26.22 -8.24 -13.36
C GLN A 249 26.63 -9.57 -14.03
N THR A 250 26.94 -10.56 -13.19
CA THR A 250 27.19 -11.93 -13.63
C THR A 250 25.93 -12.79 -13.43
N LYS A 251 25.83 -13.92 -14.14
CA LYS A 251 24.68 -14.85 -14.02
C LYS A 251 24.48 -15.39 -12.60
N CYS A 252 25.49 -15.31 -11.73
CA CYS A 252 25.46 -15.76 -10.35
C CYS A 252 25.24 -14.58 -9.40
N GLU A 253 24.03 -14.00 -9.37
CA GLU A 253 23.41 -13.06 -8.38
C GLU A 253 24.23 -11.88 -7.80
N THR A 254 25.53 -11.80 -8.04
CA THR A 254 26.47 -10.88 -7.42
C THR A 254 26.77 -9.76 -8.41
N SER A 255 26.20 -8.60 -8.12
CA SER A 255 26.53 -7.35 -8.81
C SER A 255 27.84 -6.82 -8.24
N THR A 256 28.88 -6.75 -9.06
CA THR A 256 30.13 -6.07 -8.68
C THR A 256 30.09 -4.65 -9.19
N VAL A 257 30.36 -3.68 -8.32
CA VAL A 257 30.36 -2.26 -8.68
C VAL A 257 31.74 -1.68 -8.47
N LYS A 258 32.23 -0.89 -9.43
CA LYS A 258 33.48 -0.14 -9.33
C LYS A 258 33.22 1.31 -9.67
N ILE A 259 33.72 2.22 -8.83
CA ILE A 259 33.68 3.66 -9.06
C ILE A 259 35.11 4.12 -9.30
N ASN A 260 35.37 4.69 -10.48
CA ASN A 260 36.69 5.15 -10.88
C ASN A 260 36.67 6.66 -11.12
N LEU A 261 37.69 7.37 -10.63
CA LEU A 261 37.90 8.78 -10.96
C LEU A 261 38.42 8.88 -12.40
N CYS A 262 37.69 9.58 -13.26
CA CYS A 262 38.06 9.74 -14.67
C CYS A 262 38.77 11.06 -14.91
N ARG A 263 38.34 12.14 -14.25
CA ARG A 263 38.90 13.47 -14.47
C ARG A 263 38.73 14.39 -13.27
N ILE A 264 39.71 15.26 -13.08
CA ILE A 264 39.67 16.43 -12.21
C ILE A 264 39.63 17.67 -13.10
N MET A 265 38.67 18.57 -12.86
CA MET A 265 38.47 19.80 -13.60
C MET A 265 38.76 20.98 -12.67
N GLU A 266 39.75 21.79 -13.06
CA GLU A 266 40.33 22.84 -12.21
C GLU A 266 40.13 24.21 -12.88
N LYS A 267 39.28 25.04 -12.29
CA LYS A 267 39.07 26.43 -12.73
C LYS A 267 38.60 27.36 -11.64
N HIS A 268 37.76 26.85 -10.74
CA HIS A 268 37.29 27.62 -9.60
C HIS A 268 38.46 28.00 -8.68
N SER A 269 38.32 29.16 -8.04
CA SER A 269 39.33 29.71 -7.12
C SER A 269 38.97 29.53 -5.64
N SER A 270 37.81 28.92 -5.38
CA SER A 270 37.25 28.71 -4.03
C SER A 270 36.34 27.48 -4.02
N ALA A 271 35.78 27.17 -2.86
CA ALA A 271 34.87 26.05 -2.63
C ALA A 271 33.65 26.08 -3.58
N LEU A 272 33.16 24.90 -3.94
CA LEU A 272 31.96 24.75 -4.75
C LEU A 272 30.72 24.45 -3.91
N THR A 273 29.56 24.85 -4.41
CA THR A 273 28.28 24.68 -3.72
C THR A 273 27.32 23.78 -4.49
N CYS A 274 27.45 23.69 -5.81
CA CYS A 274 26.54 22.92 -6.65
C CYS A 274 27.26 22.44 -7.91
N VAL A 275 26.86 21.25 -8.38
CA VAL A 275 27.23 20.74 -9.68
C VAL A 275 26.04 20.00 -10.29
N CYS A 276 25.83 20.12 -11.60
CA CYS A 276 24.78 19.40 -12.29
C CYS A 276 25.15 19.08 -13.74
N PHE A 277 24.61 17.98 -14.24
CA PHE A 277 24.61 17.66 -15.67
C PHE A 277 23.49 18.40 -16.37
N ASN A 278 23.70 18.72 -17.64
CA ASN A 278 22.60 19.06 -18.52
C ASN A 278 21.82 17.79 -18.94
N ALA A 279 20.61 17.97 -19.46
CA ALA A 279 19.70 16.86 -19.75
C ALA A 279 20.22 15.84 -20.79
N ASN A 280 21.21 16.20 -21.61
CA ASN A 280 21.82 15.32 -22.60
C ASN A 280 23.20 14.76 -22.18
N GLY A 281 23.69 15.10 -20.99
CA GLY A 281 24.98 14.65 -20.45
C GLY A 281 26.24 15.25 -21.08
N LEU A 282 26.12 16.12 -22.08
CA LEU A 282 27.27 16.69 -22.81
C LEU A 282 27.95 17.85 -22.08
N PHE A 283 27.21 18.53 -21.19
CA PHE A 283 27.74 19.67 -20.43
C PHE A 283 27.49 19.49 -18.94
N ILE A 284 28.40 20.06 -18.15
CA ILE A 284 28.33 20.14 -16.69
C ILE A 284 28.34 21.62 -16.32
N ALA A 285 27.51 22.04 -15.37
CA ALA A 285 27.61 23.34 -14.73
C ALA A 285 28.08 23.16 -13.28
N SER A 286 28.97 24.06 -12.83
CA SER A 286 29.44 24.09 -11.45
C SER A 286 29.43 25.52 -10.91
N SER A 287 28.88 25.72 -9.71
CA SER A 287 28.80 27.01 -9.04
C SER A 287 29.62 27.05 -7.75
N GLY A 288 30.16 28.20 -7.39
CA GLY A 288 31.02 28.31 -6.21
C GLY A 288 31.04 29.64 -5.47
N LEU A 289 31.78 29.63 -4.37
CA LEU A 289 32.01 30.79 -3.49
C LEU A 289 32.87 31.88 -4.14
N ASP A 290 33.49 31.59 -5.30
CA ASP A 290 34.17 32.58 -6.12
C ASP A 290 33.21 33.45 -6.94
N LYS A 291 31.89 33.29 -6.72
CA LYS A 291 30.79 34.07 -7.32
C LYS A 291 30.58 33.79 -8.82
N THR A 292 31.18 32.73 -9.33
CA THR A 292 31.07 32.33 -10.73
C THR A 292 30.34 31.01 -10.89
N THR A 293 29.76 30.80 -12.07
CA THR A 293 29.35 29.47 -12.52
C THR A 293 30.09 29.12 -13.80
N VAL A 294 30.76 27.97 -13.81
CA VAL A 294 31.58 27.49 -14.93
C VAL A 294 30.81 26.39 -15.65
N ILE A 295 30.79 26.45 -16.98
CA ILE A 295 30.21 25.40 -17.82
C ILE A 295 31.34 24.64 -18.51
N TRP A 296 31.28 23.32 -18.43
CA TRP A 296 32.30 22.39 -18.90
C TRP A 296 31.73 21.47 -19.97
N GLU A 297 32.55 21.10 -20.95
CA GLU A 297 32.26 19.97 -21.82
C GLU A 297 32.62 18.66 -21.08
N THR A 298 31.65 17.76 -20.91
CA THR A 298 31.82 16.52 -20.11
C THR A 298 32.98 15.67 -20.60
N ASP A 299 33.05 15.41 -21.91
CA ASP A 299 34.00 14.45 -22.49
C ASP A 299 35.45 14.96 -22.48
N SER A 300 35.67 16.27 -22.62
CA SER A 300 37.02 16.86 -22.66
C SER A 300 37.44 17.51 -21.34
N GLY A 301 36.47 17.90 -20.49
CA GLY A 301 36.70 18.67 -19.27
C GLY A 301 37.13 20.10 -19.54
N LYS A 302 36.99 20.58 -20.77
CA LYS A 302 37.32 21.96 -21.13
C LYS A 302 36.24 22.90 -20.63
N VAL A 303 36.68 24.06 -20.14
CA VAL A 303 35.80 25.19 -19.84
C VAL A 303 35.25 25.74 -21.15
N ILE A 304 33.93 25.72 -21.29
CA ILE A 304 33.21 26.31 -22.42
C ILE A 304 32.95 27.78 -22.17
N THR A 305 32.43 28.11 -21.00
CA THR A 305 32.16 29.50 -20.61
C THR A 305 32.19 29.67 -19.09
N ILE A 306 32.31 30.93 -18.65
CA ILE A 306 32.25 31.33 -17.24
C ILE A 306 31.22 32.45 -17.15
N THR A 307 30.17 32.21 -16.38
CA THR A 307 29.15 33.22 -16.12
C THR A 307 29.49 33.95 -14.82
N ALA A 308 29.56 35.28 -14.92
CA ALA A 308 29.86 36.18 -13.81
C ALA A 308 28.83 37.32 -13.83
N GLY A 309 28.10 37.47 -12.73
CA GLY A 309 27.04 38.48 -12.60
C GLY A 309 26.53 38.65 -11.16
N HIS A 310 26.67 37.61 -10.34
CA HIS A 310 26.33 37.66 -8.91
C HIS A 310 27.38 38.45 -8.10
N ASN A 311 26.89 39.15 -7.07
CA ASN A 311 27.72 39.98 -6.18
C ASN A 311 28.21 39.22 -4.92
N ARG A 312 27.58 38.07 -4.65
CA ARG A 312 27.90 37.14 -3.55
C ARG A 312 28.02 35.71 -4.08
N TYR A 313 28.20 34.76 -3.17
CA TYR A 313 28.38 33.35 -3.46
C TYR A 313 27.21 32.81 -4.26
N VAL A 314 27.50 32.08 -5.34
CA VAL A 314 26.46 31.37 -6.10
C VAL A 314 26.23 30.06 -5.39
N ALA A 315 25.05 29.89 -4.80
CA ALA A 315 24.71 28.72 -3.98
C ALA A 315 24.25 27.53 -4.83
N CYS A 316 23.58 27.78 -5.96
CA CYS A 316 23.00 26.72 -6.77
C CYS A 316 22.93 27.08 -8.26
N CYS A 317 22.90 26.04 -9.11
CA CYS A 317 22.68 26.18 -10.54
C CYS A 317 21.85 25.01 -11.11
N ALA A 318 21.01 25.26 -12.12
CA ALA A 318 20.20 24.25 -12.78
C ALA A 318 20.03 24.54 -14.28
N PHE A 319 20.08 23.50 -15.12
CA PHE A 319 19.77 23.61 -16.55
C PHE A 319 18.27 23.43 -16.82
N SER A 320 17.75 24.09 -17.86
CA SER A 320 16.46 23.72 -18.44
C SER A 320 16.51 22.34 -19.09
N ARG A 321 15.34 21.75 -19.35
CA ARG A 321 15.24 20.39 -19.91
C ARG A 321 15.76 20.31 -21.34
N ASP A 322 15.61 21.37 -22.12
CA ASP A 322 16.21 21.48 -23.46
C ASP A 322 17.71 21.81 -23.44
N GLY A 323 18.24 22.22 -22.29
CA GLY A 323 19.64 22.63 -22.08
C GLY A 323 20.01 23.98 -22.69
N ASN A 324 19.02 24.82 -23.05
CA ASN A 324 19.26 26.14 -23.62
C ASN A 324 19.36 27.25 -22.56
N LEU A 325 18.80 27.03 -21.38
CA LEU A 325 18.84 27.97 -20.27
C LEU A 325 19.64 27.39 -19.11
N LEU A 326 20.30 28.27 -18.37
CA LEU A 326 20.89 28.00 -17.06
C LEU A 326 20.31 29.01 -16.06
N ALA A 327 19.87 28.55 -14.90
CA ALA A 327 19.50 29.44 -13.79
C ALA A 327 20.54 29.33 -12.67
N THR A 328 20.95 30.46 -12.10
CA THR A 328 21.88 30.53 -10.97
C THR A 328 21.26 31.31 -9.81
N GLY A 329 21.39 30.79 -8.60
CA GLY A 329 20.87 31.39 -7.37
C GLY A 329 21.99 31.72 -6.40
N SER A 330 21.88 32.85 -5.70
CA SER A 330 22.98 33.41 -4.91
C SER A 330 22.54 33.95 -3.55
N ASN A 331 23.53 34.07 -2.66
CA ASN A 331 23.40 34.76 -1.37
C ASN A 331 23.25 36.29 -1.53
N ASP A 332 23.31 36.82 -2.75
CA ASP A 332 22.88 38.20 -3.05
C ASP A 332 21.36 38.34 -3.20
N LYS A 333 20.61 37.26 -2.93
CA LYS A 333 19.14 37.19 -2.95
C LYS A 333 18.53 37.27 -4.35
N SER A 334 19.36 37.19 -5.38
CA SER A 334 18.93 37.19 -6.77
C SER A 334 19.02 35.83 -7.43
N VAL A 335 18.21 35.65 -8.47
CA VAL A 335 18.30 34.55 -9.43
C VAL A 335 18.59 35.14 -10.80
N ILE A 336 19.62 34.66 -11.48
CA ILE A 336 19.95 35.07 -12.84
C ILE A 336 19.63 33.90 -13.79
N ILE A 337 18.84 34.18 -14.82
CA ILE A 337 18.61 33.26 -15.94
C ILE A 337 19.53 33.66 -17.08
N TRP A 338 20.29 32.69 -17.56
CA TRP A 338 21.25 32.80 -18.66
C TRP A 338 20.71 32.09 -19.88
N ASP A 339 20.71 32.78 -21.01
CA ASP A 339 20.55 32.17 -22.33
C ASP A 339 21.92 31.66 -22.78
N LEU A 340 22.01 30.34 -23.00
CA LEU A 340 23.26 29.68 -23.37
C LEU A 340 23.55 29.72 -24.87
N ARG A 341 22.61 30.17 -25.70
CA ARG A 341 22.77 30.23 -27.17
C ARG A 341 22.89 31.64 -27.72
N GLY A 342 22.46 32.65 -26.96
CA GLY A 342 22.51 34.06 -27.36
C GLY A 342 21.39 34.44 -28.33
N ASN A 343 20.34 33.62 -28.42
CA ASN A 343 19.25 33.78 -29.38
C ASN A 343 17.86 33.90 -28.74
N LEU A 344 17.78 33.90 -27.41
CA LEU A 344 16.54 34.11 -26.67
C LEU A 344 16.45 35.56 -26.18
N CYS A 345 15.23 36.10 -26.22
CA CYS A 345 14.84 37.38 -25.63
C CYS A 345 13.51 37.20 -24.87
N LEU A 346 13.06 38.22 -24.15
CA LEU A 346 11.81 38.14 -23.37
C LEU A 346 10.57 37.86 -24.23
N GLU A 347 10.57 38.25 -25.50
CA GLU A 347 9.48 37.99 -26.46
C GLU A 347 9.51 36.56 -27.03
N SER A 348 10.60 35.81 -26.80
CA SER A 348 10.73 34.45 -27.33
C SER A 348 9.69 33.49 -26.74
N GLU A 349 9.10 32.66 -27.59
CA GLU A 349 8.25 31.56 -27.11
C GLU A 349 9.11 30.36 -26.73
N LEU A 350 9.15 30.04 -25.43
CA LEU A 350 9.72 28.79 -24.96
C LEU A 350 8.78 27.62 -25.29
N THR A 351 9.34 26.53 -25.80
CA THR A 351 8.52 25.41 -26.29
C THR A 351 7.90 24.66 -25.12
N ARG A 352 6.57 24.68 -24.98
CA ARG A 352 5.82 23.85 -24.01
C ARG A 352 5.80 22.39 -24.47
N ARG A 353 6.93 21.67 -24.41
CA ARG A 353 7.04 20.31 -24.96
C ARG A 353 6.38 19.21 -24.12
N PHE A 354 5.80 19.54 -22.96
CA PHE A 354 5.06 18.59 -22.15
C PHE A 354 3.83 19.25 -21.52
N THR A 355 2.66 18.90 -22.04
CA THR A 355 1.47 18.36 -21.32
C THR A 355 0.25 18.28 -22.24
N PRO A 356 -0.71 17.36 -21.99
CA PRO A 356 -2.08 17.56 -22.41
C PRO A 356 -2.63 18.83 -21.73
N ALA A 357 -3.14 19.79 -22.51
CA ALA A 357 -3.88 21.00 -22.11
C ALA A 357 -3.62 21.52 -20.67
N LEU A 358 -2.55 22.29 -20.45
CA LEU A 358 -2.09 22.62 -19.08
C LEU A 358 -2.74 23.84 -18.42
N PHE A 359 -3.40 24.75 -19.13
CA PHE A 359 -4.05 25.92 -18.51
C PHE A 359 -5.18 26.39 -19.42
N LEU A 360 -6.43 26.34 -18.96
CA LEU A 360 -7.56 27.00 -19.61
C LEU A 360 -7.51 28.48 -19.21
N ASP A 361 -7.69 29.40 -20.17
CA ASP A 361 -7.66 30.86 -19.97
C ASP A 361 -8.84 31.39 -19.12
N ASN A 362 -9.67 30.50 -18.57
CA ASN A 362 -10.89 30.83 -17.86
C ASN A 362 -10.82 30.32 -16.40
N PRO A 363 -10.67 31.21 -15.40
CA PRO A 363 -10.45 30.81 -14.00
C PRO A 363 -11.64 30.09 -13.35
N GLU A 364 -12.86 30.28 -13.85
CA GLU A 364 -14.07 29.63 -13.32
C GLU A 364 -14.21 28.17 -13.80
N GLU A 365 -13.98 27.89 -15.09
CA GLU A 365 -13.98 26.51 -15.62
C GLU A 365 -12.73 25.72 -15.21
N SER A 366 -11.59 26.40 -15.01
CA SER A 366 -10.41 25.86 -14.35
C SER A 366 -10.71 25.47 -12.91
N ALA A 367 -11.45 26.30 -12.16
CA ALA A 367 -11.82 26.01 -10.79
C ALA A 367 -12.82 24.86 -10.68
N GLU A 368 -13.79 24.71 -11.58
CA GLU A 368 -14.74 23.56 -11.57
C GLU A 368 -14.06 22.25 -12.02
N TYR A 369 -13.23 22.29 -13.07
CA TYR A 369 -12.45 21.12 -13.50
C TYR A 369 -11.37 20.76 -12.48
N GLU A 370 -10.75 21.73 -11.80
CA GLU A 370 -9.83 21.51 -10.69
C GLU A 370 -10.53 21.16 -9.40
N GLU A 371 -11.76 21.58 -9.11
CA GLU A 371 -12.52 21.12 -7.95
C GLU A 371 -12.97 19.67 -8.15
N SER A 372 -13.21 19.25 -9.39
CA SER A 372 -13.39 17.84 -9.81
C SER A 372 -12.09 17.04 -9.75
N VAL A 373 -10.99 17.56 -10.30
CA VAL A 373 -9.67 16.88 -10.31
C VAL A 373 -9.01 16.91 -8.92
N MET A 374 -9.26 17.91 -8.09
CA MET A 374 -8.87 17.99 -6.67
C MET A 374 -9.85 17.20 -5.81
N LYS A 375 -11.16 17.12 -6.11
CA LYS A 375 -12.01 16.05 -5.52
C LYS A 375 -11.44 14.66 -5.81
N ASN A 376 -10.75 14.48 -6.94
CA ASN A 376 -10.11 13.24 -7.35
C ASN A 376 -8.64 13.09 -6.87
N ALA A 377 -7.90 14.17 -6.57
CA ALA A 377 -6.49 14.19 -6.18
C ALA A 377 -6.22 14.56 -4.70
N GLU A 378 -7.08 15.39 -4.11
CA GLU A 378 -7.29 15.59 -2.66
C GLU A 378 -8.28 14.58 -2.09
N THR A 379 -8.36 13.40 -2.72
CA THR A 379 -9.16 12.32 -2.21
C THR A 379 -8.63 11.87 -0.85
N PHE A 380 -9.32 12.28 0.20
CA PHE A 380 -9.57 11.43 1.36
C PHE A 380 -10.10 10.04 0.94
N VAL A 381 -10.45 9.80 -0.34
CA VAL A 381 -10.79 8.48 -0.92
C VAL A 381 -9.63 7.49 -0.88
N ASN A 382 -8.38 7.93 -0.62
CA ASN A 382 -7.25 7.04 -0.39
C ASN A 382 -6.88 6.85 1.08
N ASP A 383 -7.51 7.57 2.00
CA ASP A 383 -7.30 7.38 3.43
C ASP A 383 -8.47 6.61 4.04
N VAL A 384 -8.20 5.92 5.15
CA VAL A 384 -9.23 5.26 5.93
C VAL A 384 -10.04 6.35 6.64
N GLN A 385 -11.33 6.45 6.34
CA GLN A 385 -12.19 7.50 6.88
C GLN A 385 -13.00 6.99 8.07
N LEU A 386 -13.12 7.79 9.13
CA LEU A 386 -14.08 7.50 10.19
C LEU A 386 -15.50 7.85 9.70
N VAL A 387 -16.38 6.86 9.66
CA VAL A 387 -17.77 7.02 9.21
C VAL A 387 -18.68 7.39 10.37
N GLN A 388 -18.58 6.66 11.47
CA GLN A 388 -19.48 6.80 12.62
C GLN A 388 -18.76 6.44 13.92
N ARG A 389 -19.07 7.20 14.97
CA ARG A 389 -18.73 6.89 16.37
C ARG A 389 -20.01 6.46 17.09
N LEU A 390 -19.98 5.29 17.72
CA LEU A 390 -21.07 4.77 18.54
C LEU A 390 -20.65 4.92 20.01
N GLU A 391 -21.38 5.74 20.77
CA GLU A 391 -21.07 6.11 22.17
C GLU A 391 -22.14 5.60 23.16
N GLU A 392 -23.01 4.69 22.74
CA GLU A 392 -24.16 4.23 23.53
C GLU A 392 -23.79 3.30 24.70
N HIS A 393 -22.53 2.92 24.85
CA HIS A 393 -22.07 1.96 25.87
C HIS A 393 -21.81 2.62 27.22
N GLY A 394 -22.33 1.99 28.29
CA GLY A 394 -22.10 2.45 29.66
C GLY A 394 -20.70 2.10 30.20
N GLY A 395 -20.04 1.13 29.56
CA GLY A 395 -18.79 0.50 30.00
C GLY A 395 -17.82 0.26 28.85
N VAL A 396 -16.68 -0.37 29.16
CA VAL A 396 -15.60 -0.63 28.19
C VAL A 396 -16.09 -1.60 27.10
N VAL A 397 -15.70 -1.38 25.85
CA VAL A 397 -15.99 -2.35 24.79
C VAL A 397 -14.87 -3.38 24.77
N ASN A 398 -15.20 -4.66 24.96
CA ASN A 398 -14.20 -5.74 25.00
C ASN A 398 -14.13 -6.52 23.70
N SER A 399 -15.23 -6.59 22.94
CA SER A 399 -15.31 -7.34 21.69
C SER A 399 -16.26 -6.71 20.70
N VAL A 400 -15.93 -6.84 19.42
CA VAL A 400 -16.74 -6.38 18.30
C VAL A 400 -16.77 -7.46 17.22
N ALA A 401 -17.89 -7.60 16.52
CA ALA A 401 -18.05 -8.58 15.45
C ALA A 401 -18.92 -8.01 14.32
N PHE A 402 -18.62 -8.46 13.10
CA PHE A 402 -19.43 -8.20 11.91
C PHE A 402 -20.14 -9.47 11.47
N TYR A 403 -21.34 -9.31 10.91
CA TYR A 403 -21.95 -10.31 10.05
C TYR A 403 -22.30 -9.69 8.69
N GLY A 404 -21.71 -10.24 7.64
CA GLY A 404 -21.77 -9.67 6.30
C GLY A 404 -21.33 -8.21 6.28
N ASN A 405 -22.12 -7.38 5.61
CA ASN A 405 -21.96 -5.92 5.56
C ASN A 405 -23.16 -5.19 6.18
N HIS A 406 -24.01 -5.88 6.94
CA HIS A 406 -25.32 -5.36 7.35
C HIS A 406 -25.59 -5.45 8.86
N LEU A 407 -24.80 -6.20 9.63
CA LEU A 407 -24.95 -6.32 11.08
C LEU A 407 -23.63 -6.14 11.81
N ILE A 408 -23.67 -5.43 12.93
CA ILE A 408 -22.57 -5.24 13.88
C ILE A 408 -23.06 -5.67 15.25
N ALA A 409 -22.23 -6.42 15.99
CA ALA A 409 -22.44 -6.69 17.41
C ALA A 409 -21.25 -6.20 18.23
N SER A 410 -21.51 -5.77 19.47
CA SER A 410 -20.47 -5.43 20.42
C SER A 410 -20.81 -5.95 21.81
N GLY A 411 -19.79 -6.46 22.51
CA GLY A 411 -19.86 -6.89 23.90
C GLY A 411 -19.12 -5.91 24.80
N SER A 412 -19.76 -5.48 25.88
CA SER A 412 -19.24 -4.44 26.77
C SER A 412 -19.21 -4.85 28.24
N GLY A 413 -18.37 -4.15 29.01
CA GLY A 413 -18.25 -4.26 30.46
C GLY A 413 -19.45 -3.73 31.24
N ASP A 414 -20.39 -3.06 30.57
CA ASP A 414 -21.72 -2.76 31.13
C ASP A 414 -22.66 -3.98 31.18
N LYS A 415 -22.16 -5.18 30.78
CA LYS A 415 -22.87 -6.47 30.77
C LYS A 415 -23.90 -6.62 29.66
N LEU A 416 -24.00 -5.63 28.79
CA LEU A 416 -24.96 -5.60 27.70
C LEU A 416 -24.28 -5.89 26.37
N ILE A 417 -25.01 -6.58 25.50
CA ILE A 417 -24.64 -6.76 24.09
C ILE A 417 -25.50 -5.82 23.28
N ARG A 418 -24.89 -5.06 22.38
CA ARG A 418 -25.63 -4.18 21.47
C ARG A 418 -25.45 -4.63 20.03
N VAL A 419 -26.52 -4.54 19.25
CA VAL A 419 -26.58 -4.98 17.84
C VAL A 419 -27.12 -3.85 16.97
N TRP A 420 -26.38 -3.49 15.92
CA TRP A 420 -26.76 -2.48 14.94
C TRP A 420 -26.96 -3.10 13.57
N SER A 421 -27.95 -2.61 12.83
CA SER A 421 -28.07 -2.80 11.39
C SER A 421 -27.47 -1.63 10.62
N ILE A 422 -26.85 -1.97 9.49
CA ILE A 422 -26.28 -1.02 8.53
C ILE A 422 -27.22 -0.98 7.32
N GLU A 423 -27.80 0.18 7.07
CA GLU A 423 -28.62 0.45 5.89
C GLU A 423 -27.82 1.37 4.96
N ILE A 424 -27.64 0.93 3.70
CA ILE A 424 -26.96 1.72 2.67
C ILE A 424 -28.05 2.36 1.81
N GLU A 425 -28.18 3.69 1.89
CA GLU A 425 -29.07 4.46 1.02
C GLU A 425 -28.27 4.99 -0.18
N GLU A 426 -28.74 4.68 -1.38
CA GLU A 426 -28.25 5.30 -2.60
C GLU A 426 -29.05 6.59 -2.84
N GLU A 427 -28.45 7.74 -2.51
CA GLU A 427 -29.02 9.03 -2.85
C GLU A 427 -28.82 9.34 -4.35
N ALA A 428 -29.75 10.07 -4.95
CA ALA A 428 -29.78 10.41 -6.37
C ALA A 428 -28.53 11.16 -6.90
N ASN A 429 -27.65 11.61 -5.99
CA ASN A 429 -26.43 12.39 -6.29
C ASN A 429 -25.12 11.56 -6.25
N ALA A 430 -25.19 10.23 -6.30
CA ALA A 430 -24.02 9.33 -6.34
C ALA A 430 -23.11 9.32 -5.09
N GLU A 431 -23.56 9.90 -3.97
CA GLU A 431 -22.95 9.68 -2.65
C GLU A 431 -23.74 8.59 -1.90
N THR A 432 -23.06 7.49 -1.55
CA THR A 432 -23.63 6.40 -0.76
C THR A 432 -23.57 6.78 0.71
N SER A 433 -24.72 6.98 1.35
CA SER A 433 -24.80 7.26 2.79
C SER A 433 -25.11 5.97 3.56
N MET A 434 -24.37 5.73 4.65
CA MET A 434 -24.54 4.56 5.52
C MET A 434 -25.23 5.00 6.81
N LYS A 435 -26.40 4.45 7.10
CA LYS A 435 -27.10 4.67 8.36
C LYS A 435 -26.89 3.48 9.29
N PHE A 436 -26.51 3.77 10.53
CA PHE A 436 -26.34 2.78 11.58
C PHE A 436 -27.51 2.91 12.56
N GLN A 437 -28.36 1.88 12.62
CA GLN A 437 -29.53 1.86 13.49
C GLN A 437 -29.42 0.71 14.47
N GLU A 438 -29.58 0.99 15.76
CA GLU A 438 -29.66 -0.05 16.78
C GLU A 438 -30.96 -0.85 16.64
N LYS A 439 -30.89 -2.18 16.79
CA LYS A 439 -32.07 -3.04 16.69
C LYS A 439 -33.06 -2.79 17.83
N PRO A 440 -34.38 -2.91 17.61
CA PRO A 440 -35.38 -2.56 18.61
C PRO A 440 -35.39 -3.45 19.86
N TYR A 441 -34.83 -4.67 19.77
CA TYR A 441 -34.67 -5.58 20.91
C TYR A 441 -33.30 -5.40 21.61
N SER A 442 -32.41 -4.55 21.08
CA SER A 442 -31.12 -4.22 21.69
C SER A 442 -31.34 -3.10 22.73
N PRO A 443 -30.62 -3.10 23.87
CA PRO A 443 -29.54 -4.02 24.26
C PRO A 443 -30.02 -5.38 24.77
N LEU A 444 -29.28 -6.45 24.44
CA LEU A 444 -29.51 -7.80 24.98
C LEU A 444 -28.96 -7.89 26.39
N ASP A 445 -29.83 -8.25 27.34
CA ASP A 445 -29.51 -8.43 28.76
C ASP A 445 -29.67 -9.90 29.18
N GLY A 446 -28.69 -10.44 29.89
CA GLY A 446 -28.68 -11.82 30.34
C GLY A 446 -27.42 -12.25 31.09
N HIS A 447 -26.30 -11.57 30.88
CA HIS A 447 -25.05 -11.84 31.59
C HIS A 447 -24.97 -11.09 32.92
N LYS A 448 -24.34 -11.71 33.93
CA LYS A 448 -24.22 -11.11 35.28
C LYS A 448 -23.01 -10.19 35.42
N TYR A 449 -21.95 -10.47 34.65
CA TYR A 449 -20.69 -9.75 34.64
C TYR A 449 -20.31 -9.29 33.23
N SER A 450 -19.14 -8.68 33.11
CA SER A 450 -18.59 -8.14 31.86
C SER A 450 -18.55 -9.20 30.76
N ILE A 451 -19.00 -8.81 29.56
CA ILE A 451 -18.89 -9.64 28.37
C ILE A 451 -17.45 -9.53 27.85
N ASN A 452 -16.82 -10.66 27.56
CA ASN A 452 -15.43 -10.71 27.10
C ASN A 452 -15.34 -10.88 25.58
N HIS A 453 -16.19 -11.72 24.97
CA HIS A 453 -16.18 -11.96 23.52
C HIS A 453 -17.59 -12.13 22.97
N VAL A 454 -17.78 -11.71 21.71
CA VAL A 454 -19.01 -11.92 20.93
C VAL A 454 -18.65 -12.33 19.51
N GLU A 455 -19.37 -13.31 18.95
CA GLU A 455 -19.18 -13.73 17.56
C GLU A 455 -20.48 -14.26 16.94
N PHE A 456 -20.73 -13.88 15.68
CA PHE A 456 -21.84 -14.37 14.89
C PHE A 456 -21.61 -15.80 14.41
N SER A 457 -22.67 -16.58 14.31
CA SER A 457 -22.61 -17.86 13.61
C SER A 457 -22.35 -17.64 12.11
N PRO A 458 -21.76 -18.62 11.39
CA PRO A 458 -21.53 -18.50 9.94
C PRO A 458 -22.80 -18.24 9.12
N CYS A 459 -23.97 -18.68 9.64
CA CYS A 459 -25.28 -18.43 9.05
C CYS A 459 -25.95 -17.11 9.48
N GLY A 460 -25.36 -16.38 10.44
CA GLY A 460 -25.83 -15.08 10.94
C GLY A 460 -27.16 -15.07 11.67
N ARG A 461 -27.77 -16.24 11.90
CA ARG A 461 -28.99 -16.36 12.69
C ARG A 461 -28.73 -16.31 14.20
N MET A 462 -27.55 -16.76 14.62
CA MET A 462 -27.20 -16.88 16.02
C MET A 462 -26.00 -15.98 16.38
N LEU A 463 -25.98 -15.46 17.60
CA LEU A 463 -24.85 -14.75 18.18
C LEU A 463 -24.40 -15.49 19.44
N ALA A 464 -23.13 -15.85 19.54
CA ALA A 464 -22.56 -16.38 20.78
C ALA A 464 -21.94 -15.24 21.59
N SER A 465 -22.15 -15.25 22.90
CA SER A 465 -21.51 -14.33 23.84
C SER A 465 -20.91 -15.09 25.01
N CYS A 466 -19.71 -14.69 25.46
CA CYS A 466 -19.10 -15.21 26.67
C CYS A 466 -18.80 -14.10 27.68
N SER A 467 -18.88 -14.45 28.96
CA SER A 467 -18.78 -13.50 30.06
C SER A 467 -17.85 -13.98 31.17
N LEU A 468 -17.39 -13.02 31.97
CA LEU A 468 -16.66 -13.28 33.22
C LEU A 468 -17.51 -14.02 34.26
N ASP A 469 -18.83 -14.12 34.07
CA ASP A 469 -19.71 -14.94 34.91
C ASP A 469 -19.57 -16.46 34.70
N GLY A 470 -18.74 -16.88 33.74
CA GLY A 470 -18.51 -18.29 33.43
C GLY A 470 -19.58 -18.91 32.54
N SER A 471 -20.45 -18.09 31.96
CA SER A 471 -21.48 -18.55 31.04
C SER A 471 -21.23 -18.14 29.59
N ILE A 472 -21.70 -19.02 28.70
CA ILE A 472 -21.89 -18.72 27.29
C ILE A 472 -23.39 -18.71 27.02
N ILE A 473 -23.87 -17.67 26.33
CA ILE A 473 -25.26 -17.56 25.89
C ILE A 473 -25.28 -17.49 24.37
N ILE A 474 -26.23 -18.20 23.76
CA ILE A 474 -26.48 -18.14 22.33
C ILE A 474 -27.82 -17.43 22.10
N TRP A 475 -27.77 -16.32 21.37
CA TRP A 475 -28.89 -15.45 21.08
C TRP A 475 -29.40 -15.69 19.66
N ASP A 476 -30.70 -15.59 19.47
CA ASP A 476 -31.34 -15.49 18.16
C ASP A 476 -31.40 -14.01 17.75
N ILE A 477 -30.82 -13.69 16.58
CA ILE A 477 -30.68 -12.31 16.09
C ILE A 477 -31.98 -11.79 15.47
N GLU A 478 -32.93 -12.63 15.09
CA GLU A 478 -34.18 -12.14 14.50
C GLU A 478 -35.08 -11.48 15.56
N ASN A 479 -35.07 -12.02 16.78
CA ASN A 479 -36.03 -11.71 17.84
C ASN A 479 -35.34 -11.30 19.16
N GLY A 480 -34.01 -11.38 19.26
CA GLY A 480 -33.24 -11.02 20.45
C GLY A 480 -33.41 -11.99 21.63
N SER A 481 -34.04 -13.15 21.39
CA SER A 481 -34.31 -14.13 22.44
C SER A 481 -33.09 -15.02 22.70
N GLN A 482 -33.00 -15.60 23.89
CA GLN A 482 -31.98 -16.61 24.19
C GLN A 482 -32.37 -17.92 23.48
N ALA A 483 -31.70 -18.24 22.37
CA ALA A 483 -31.94 -19.44 21.59
C ALA A 483 -31.60 -20.70 22.38
N LYS A 484 -30.53 -20.65 23.20
CA LYS A 484 -30.13 -21.70 24.12
C LYS A 484 -29.70 -21.08 25.47
N SER A 485 -30.19 -21.63 26.57
CA SER A 485 -29.90 -21.14 27.93
C SER A 485 -28.43 -21.27 28.30
N SER A 486 -27.93 -20.31 29.09
CA SER A 486 -26.61 -20.26 29.75
C SER A 486 -25.99 -21.64 30.02
N PHE A 487 -24.93 -22.00 29.30
CA PHE A 487 -24.12 -23.18 29.60
C PHE A 487 -22.94 -22.71 30.46
N VAL A 488 -22.83 -23.26 31.67
CA VAL A 488 -21.80 -22.90 32.64
C VAL A 488 -20.59 -23.80 32.39
N ASN A 489 -19.49 -23.22 31.91
CA ASN A 489 -18.19 -23.85 32.14
C ASN A 489 -17.81 -23.56 33.60
N SER A 490 -17.25 -24.54 34.27
CA SER A 490 -16.99 -24.57 35.72
C SER A 490 -16.54 -23.23 36.34
N GLY A 491 -17.45 -22.47 36.96
CA GLY A 491 -17.20 -21.48 38.02
C GLY A 491 -16.26 -20.27 37.78
N SER A 492 -15.45 -20.23 36.73
CA SER A 492 -14.51 -19.15 36.39
C SER A 492 -14.88 -18.47 35.07
N GLY A 493 -14.33 -17.28 34.85
CA GLY A 493 -14.67 -16.45 33.70
C GLY A 493 -14.17 -17.00 32.36
N ILE A 494 -15.01 -16.90 31.33
CA ILE A 494 -14.68 -17.33 29.97
C ILE A 494 -14.18 -16.11 29.19
N ARG A 495 -13.01 -16.25 28.53
CA ARG A 495 -12.34 -15.16 27.82
C ARG A 495 -12.76 -15.07 26.36
N VAL A 496 -12.89 -16.20 25.68
CA VAL A 496 -13.15 -16.26 24.24
C VAL A 496 -14.13 -17.38 23.89
N CYS A 497 -15.02 -17.10 22.95
CA CYS A 497 -15.87 -18.08 22.28
C CYS A 497 -15.75 -17.91 20.76
N ARG A 498 -15.55 -19.01 20.04
CA ARG A 498 -15.46 -19.01 18.57
C ARG A 498 -16.33 -20.07 17.92
N TRP A 499 -17.02 -19.73 16.84
CA TRP A 499 -17.72 -20.68 15.99
C TRP A 499 -16.76 -21.35 15.01
N SER A 500 -16.97 -22.62 14.74
CA SER A 500 -16.37 -23.24 13.55
C SER A 500 -16.99 -22.66 12.28
N PRO A 501 -16.23 -22.46 11.20
CA PRO A 501 -16.76 -21.97 9.91
C PRO A 501 -17.90 -22.82 9.32
N ASP A 502 -17.93 -24.12 9.61
CA ASP A 502 -19.02 -25.03 9.23
C ASP A 502 -20.30 -24.86 10.10
N GLY A 503 -20.24 -24.10 11.18
CA GLY A 503 -21.35 -23.84 12.12
C GLY A 503 -21.73 -25.03 13.00
N THR A 504 -20.96 -26.13 12.97
CA THR A 504 -21.28 -27.37 13.70
C THR A 504 -20.69 -27.41 15.10
N LYS A 505 -19.66 -26.60 15.40
CA LYS A 505 -18.93 -26.62 16.68
C LYS A 505 -18.72 -25.21 17.24
N ILE A 506 -18.54 -25.13 18.55
CA ILE A 506 -18.12 -23.91 19.26
C ILE A 506 -16.91 -24.25 20.12
N ALA A 507 -15.83 -23.48 20.03
CA ALA A 507 -14.68 -23.59 20.93
C ALA A 507 -14.69 -22.46 21.95
N THR A 508 -14.43 -22.79 23.21
CA THR A 508 -14.39 -21.83 24.32
C THR A 508 -13.15 -22.02 25.16
N ALA A 509 -12.58 -20.92 25.65
CA ALA A 509 -11.51 -20.94 26.65
C ALA A 509 -11.67 -19.84 27.68
N GLY A 510 -11.21 -20.11 28.89
CA GLY A 510 -11.32 -19.20 30.02
C GLY A 510 -10.19 -19.32 31.04
N ASP A 511 -10.41 -18.67 32.17
CA ASP A 511 -9.54 -18.70 33.35
C ASP A 511 -9.59 -20.03 34.11
N ASP A 512 -10.44 -20.98 33.69
CA ASP A 512 -10.45 -22.37 34.18
C ASP A 512 -9.26 -23.19 33.67
N GLU A 513 -8.36 -22.59 32.90
CA GLU A 513 -7.29 -23.27 32.18
C GLU A 513 -7.85 -24.40 31.30
N ARG A 514 -9.10 -24.30 30.84
CA ARG A 514 -9.70 -25.32 29.97
C ARG A 514 -10.09 -24.70 28.64
N THR A 515 -9.62 -25.34 27.57
CA THR A 515 -10.24 -25.17 26.26
C THR A 515 -11.21 -26.30 26.05
N THR A 516 -12.48 -25.99 25.79
CA THR A 516 -13.54 -26.96 25.54
C THR A 516 -14.15 -26.74 24.16
N LEU A 517 -14.41 -27.84 23.47
CA LEU A 517 -15.07 -27.87 22.17
C LEU A 517 -16.47 -28.48 22.32
N TRP A 518 -17.47 -27.78 21.83
CA TRP A 518 -18.88 -28.13 21.98
C TRP A 518 -19.51 -28.45 20.63
N ASP A 519 -20.38 -29.47 20.58
CA ASP A 519 -21.25 -29.70 19.43
C ASP A 519 -22.45 -28.73 19.46
N VAL A 520 -22.72 -28.02 18.36
CA VAL A 520 -23.83 -27.06 18.27
C VAL A 520 -25.20 -27.74 18.31
N ASN A 521 -25.30 -28.98 17.85
CA ASN A 521 -26.58 -29.69 17.80
C ASN A 521 -26.96 -30.20 19.19
N ASN A 522 -26.08 -30.97 19.81
CA ASN A 522 -26.34 -31.69 21.06
C ASN A 522 -25.85 -30.97 22.31
N MET A 523 -24.99 -29.95 22.17
CA MET A 523 -24.38 -29.20 23.28
C MET A 523 -23.52 -30.09 24.20
N GLU A 524 -23.01 -31.21 23.68
CA GLU A 524 -22.10 -32.09 24.40
C GLU A 524 -20.64 -31.65 24.19
N GLU A 525 -19.84 -31.84 25.24
CA GLU A 525 -18.39 -31.63 25.18
C GLU A 525 -17.77 -32.72 24.30
N LEU A 526 -17.15 -32.31 23.19
CA LEU A 526 -16.46 -33.20 22.27
C LEU A 526 -15.05 -33.53 22.77
N TRP A 527 -14.34 -32.51 23.25
CA TRP A 527 -12.96 -32.63 23.71
C TRP A 527 -12.56 -31.38 24.51
N GLY A 528 -11.60 -31.53 25.44
CA GLY A 528 -10.94 -30.40 26.08
C GLY A 528 -9.50 -30.67 26.51
N HIS A 529 -8.69 -29.62 26.58
CA HIS A 529 -7.31 -29.66 27.10
C HIS A 529 -7.07 -28.59 28.17
N SER A 530 -6.06 -28.84 29.00
CA SER A 530 -5.70 -27.94 30.11
C SER A 530 -4.57 -27.00 29.71
N ASP A 531 -4.87 -25.71 29.53
CA ASP A 531 -3.91 -24.63 29.36
C ASP A 531 -4.56 -23.25 29.58
N ALA A 532 -3.77 -22.26 30.01
CA ALA A 532 -4.20 -20.89 30.18
C ALA A 532 -4.23 -20.16 28.82
N VAL A 533 -5.39 -20.21 28.16
CA VAL A 533 -5.58 -19.75 26.78
C VAL A 533 -6.24 -18.36 26.74
N ASN A 534 -5.63 -17.45 25.98
CA ASN A 534 -6.14 -16.09 25.77
C ASN A 534 -6.95 -15.97 24.46
N ALA A 535 -6.56 -16.71 23.42
CA ALA A 535 -7.19 -16.61 22.11
C ALA A 535 -7.32 -17.97 21.40
N ILE A 536 -8.37 -18.08 20.58
CA ILE A 536 -8.71 -19.24 19.78
C ILE A 536 -9.00 -18.80 18.35
N ALA A 537 -8.60 -19.61 17.36
CA ALA A 537 -9.01 -19.46 15.97
C ALA A 537 -9.17 -20.82 15.28
N PHE A 538 -10.21 -20.96 14.45
CA PHE A 538 -10.42 -22.12 13.57
C PHE A 538 -9.83 -21.86 12.18
N THR A 539 -9.36 -22.91 11.52
CA THR A 539 -9.07 -22.87 10.08
C THR A 539 -10.37 -22.82 9.28
N HIS A 540 -10.32 -22.26 8.07
CA HIS A 540 -11.50 -22.09 7.21
C HIS A 540 -12.23 -23.40 6.89
N ASP A 541 -11.48 -24.50 6.79
CA ASP A 541 -12.00 -25.85 6.56
C ASP A 541 -12.59 -26.52 7.82
N SER A 542 -12.60 -25.83 8.97
CA SER A 542 -13.06 -26.34 10.27
C SER A 542 -12.33 -27.60 10.77
N CYS A 543 -11.21 -27.97 10.13
CA CYS A 543 -10.47 -29.19 10.46
C CYS A 543 -9.46 -28.97 11.59
N TYR A 544 -8.93 -27.76 11.74
CA TYR A 544 -7.91 -27.46 12.73
C TYR A 544 -8.28 -26.28 13.63
N LEU A 545 -7.74 -26.31 14.85
CA LEU A 545 -7.92 -25.29 15.87
C LEU A 545 -6.55 -24.83 16.38
N VAL A 546 -6.35 -23.52 16.49
CA VAL A 546 -5.21 -22.95 17.21
C VAL A 546 -5.66 -22.41 18.55
N THR A 547 -4.88 -22.75 19.58
CA THR A 547 -4.95 -22.07 20.87
C THR A 547 -3.66 -21.32 21.14
N ALA A 548 -3.80 -20.12 21.68
CA ALA A 548 -2.71 -19.23 22.03
C ALA A 548 -2.69 -19.02 23.55
N CYS A 549 -1.54 -19.29 24.18
CA CYS A 549 -1.40 -19.27 25.63
C CYS A 549 -0.71 -18.01 26.14
N ASN A 550 -0.89 -17.76 27.43
CA ASN A 550 -0.25 -16.62 28.11
C ASN A 550 1.27 -16.77 28.24
N GLU A 551 1.81 -17.99 28.15
CA GLU A 551 3.25 -18.25 28.24
C GLU A 551 4.01 -17.99 26.93
N GLY A 552 3.34 -17.50 25.88
CA GLY A 552 4.00 -17.11 24.63
C GLY A 552 4.01 -18.20 23.57
N ALA A 553 3.37 -19.33 23.83
CA ALA A 553 3.24 -20.43 22.88
C ALA A 553 1.89 -20.42 22.16
N TRP A 554 1.86 -20.98 20.94
CA TRP A 554 0.61 -21.38 20.29
C TRP A 554 0.67 -22.86 19.90
N ARG A 555 -0.49 -23.52 19.92
CA ARG A 555 -0.63 -24.96 19.63
C ARG A 555 -1.68 -25.17 18.56
N LEU A 556 -1.45 -26.15 17.69
CA LEU A 556 -2.37 -26.57 16.63
C LEU A 556 -2.95 -27.94 16.96
N PHE A 557 -4.26 -28.09 16.84
CA PHE A 557 -5.00 -29.33 17.08
C PHE A 557 -5.77 -29.75 15.83
N ASP A 558 -5.84 -31.05 15.58
CA ASP A 558 -6.81 -31.63 14.65
C ASP A 558 -8.14 -31.79 15.38
N VAL A 559 -9.22 -31.27 14.79
CA VAL A 559 -10.58 -31.32 15.33
C VAL A 559 -11.44 -32.32 14.57
N SER A 560 -10.95 -32.87 13.47
CA SER A 560 -11.65 -33.88 12.68
C SER A 560 -11.58 -35.27 13.30
N ASP A 561 -10.48 -35.58 14.00
CA ASP A 561 -10.23 -36.89 14.58
C ASP A 561 -10.60 -36.93 16.07
N LYS A 562 -11.62 -37.73 16.42
CA LYS A 562 -12.11 -37.85 17.80
C LYS A 562 -11.18 -38.69 18.69
N GLU A 563 -10.27 -39.48 18.12
CA GLU A 563 -9.45 -40.43 18.88
C GLU A 563 -8.05 -39.91 19.22
N ASN A 564 -7.54 -38.88 18.54
CA ASN A 564 -6.16 -38.41 18.66
C ASN A 564 -6.06 -36.98 19.22
N CYS A 565 -6.02 -36.87 20.56
CA CYS A 565 -6.19 -35.60 21.30
C CYS A 565 -4.88 -34.84 21.60
N GLY A 566 -3.79 -35.13 20.88
CA GLY A 566 -2.50 -34.47 21.07
C GLY A 566 -2.37 -33.19 20.23
N ALA A 567 -1.60 -32.21 20.71
CA ALA A 567 -1.23 -31.07 19.88
C ALA A 567 -0.35 -31.55 18.71
N LEU A 568 -0.77 -31.26 17.47
CA LEU A 568 -0.03 -31.58 16.26
C LEU A 568 1.29 -30.79 16.20
N ILE A 569 1.25 -29.52 16.60
CA ILE A 569 2.39 -28.60 16.66
C ILE A 569 2.31 -27.82 17.96
N ILE A 570 3.47 -27.58 18.57
CA ILE A 570 3.67 -26.62 19.66
C ILE A 570 4.79 -25.67 19.24
N CYS A 571 4.47 -24.39 19.06
CA CYS A 571 5.47 -23.35 18.91
C CYS A 571 5.67 -22.69 20.28
N ALA A 572 6.73 -23.08 21.00
CA ALA A 572 6.96 -22.65 22.38
C ALA A 572 7.46 -21.19 22.51
N GLU A 573 8.17 -20.67 21.52
CA GLU A 573 8.78 -19.33 21.53
C GLU A 573 8.14 -18.43 20.45
N ALA A 574 6.81 -18.34 20.43
CA ALA A 574 6.15 -17.47 19.46
C ALA A 574 6.31 -15.99 19.83
N HIS A 575 6.09 -15.63 21.10
CA HIS A 575 6.24 -14.28 21.63
C HIS A 575 6.81 -14.30 23.06
N ASP A 576 7.70 -13.37 23.39
CA ASP A 576 8.47 -13.39 24.66
C ASP A 576 7.61 -13.11 25.92
N LEU A 577 6.45 -12.46 25.75
CA LEU A 577 5.61 -11.96 26.86
C LEU A 577 4.16 -12.48 26.81
N GLY A 578 3.89 -13.51 26.00
CA GLY A 578 2.54 -14.06 25.84
C GLY A 578 1.83 -13.63 24.56
N VAL A 579 0.89 -14.46 24.12
CA VAL A 579 0.03 -14.22 22.96
C VAL A 579 -1.36 -13.82 23.44
N GLN A 580 -1.90 -12.72 22.91
CA GLN A 580 -3.22 -12.18 23.28
C GLN A 580 -4.26 -12.33 22.17
N GLY A 581 -3.82 -12.30 20.90
CA GLY A 581 -4.71 -12.43 19.75
C GLY A 581 -4.18 -13.46 18.76
N CYS A 582 -5.08 -14.25 18.17
CA CYS A 582 -4.77 -15.10 17.03
C CYS A 582 -5.92 -15.10 16.01
N ASP A 583 -5.57 -15.28 14.74
CA ASP A 583 -6.54 -15.45 13.66
C ASP A 583 -5.92 -16.22 12.48
N PHE A 584 -6.76 -16.95 11.74
CA PHE A 584 -6.35 -17.70 10.56
C PHE A 584 -6.68 -16.96 9.27
N CYS A 585 -5.82 -17.17 8.28
CA CYS A 585 -6.08 -16.78 6.90
C CYS A 585 -7.26 -17.61 6.33
N PRO A 586 -8.35 -16.99 5.87
CA PRO A 586 -9.49 -17.69 5.27
C PRO A 586 -9.24 -18.37 3.92
N THR A 587 -8.06 -18.23 3.30
CA THR A 587 -7.82 -18.85 1.97
C THR A 587 -7.43 -20.34 2.07
N PRO A 588 -8.01 -21.23 1.24
CA PRO A 588 -7.83 -22.68 1.36
C PRO A 588 -6.46 -23.18 0.92
N ASN A 589 -5.70 -22.40 0.15
CA ASN A 589 -4.41 -22.81 -0.39
C ASN A 589 -3.27 -22.73 0.63
N PHE A 590 -3.46 -22.02 1.75
CA PHE A 590 -2.38 -21.74 2.69
C PHE A 590 -2.89 -21.53 4.12
N ILE A 591 -2.47 -22.39 5.04
CA ILE A 591 -2.75 -22.21 6.47
C ILE A 591 -1.74 -21.17 7.01
N ALA A 592 -2.13 -19.89 7.01
CA ALA A 592 -1.38 -18.84 7.70
C ALA A 592 -2.06 -18.51 9.03
N ASN A 593 -1.27 -18.48 10.11
CA ASN A 593 -1.72 -18.01 11.42
C ASN A 593 -1.07 -16.65 11.71
N ALA A 594 -1.85 -15.67 12.15
CA ALA A 594 -1.33 -14.41 12.67
C ALA A 594 -1.48 -14.39 14.19
N THR A 595 -0.41 -14.06 14.91
CA THR A 595 -0.40 -13.91 16.36
C THR A 595 -0.02 -12.50 16.78
N GLY A 596 -0.76 -11.93 17.73
CA GLY A 596 -0.44 -10.65 18.38
C GLY A 596 0.07 -10.89 19.79
N GLY A 597 1.24 -10.33 20.11
CA GLY A 597 1.92 -10.54 21.37
C GLY A 597 1.93 -9.32 22.29
N ASN A 598 2.20 -9.59 23.57
CA ASN A 598 2.50 -8.56 24.58
C ASN A 598 3.86 -7.88 24.36
N ASP A 599 4.69 -8.41 23.46
CA ASP A 599 5.96 -7.85 23.01
C ASP A 599 5.80 -6.73 21.96
N SER A 600 4.56 -6.26 21.73
CA SER A 600 4.20 -5.26 20.72
C SER A 600 4.38 -5.70 19.27
N LEU A 601 4.58 -7.00 19.03
CA LEU A 601 4.77 -7.56 17.72
C LEU A 601 3.50 -8.27 17.22
N VAL A 602 3.32 -8.23 15.90
CA VAL A 602 2.42 -9.18 15.21
C VAL A 602 3.31 -10.11 14.38
N LYS A 603 3.13 -11.42 14.48
CA LYS A 603 3.89 -12.41 13.71
C LYS A 603 2.97 -13.21 12.81
N LEU A 604 3.46 -13.50 11.60
CA LEU A 604 2.78 -14.30 10.59
C LEU A 604 3.50 -15.63 10.44
N TRP A 605 2.78 -16.72 10.65
CA TRP A 605 3.28 -18.08 10.60
C TRP A 605 2.73 -18.79 9.37
N LYS A 606 3.59 -19.49 8.64
CA LYS A 606 3.21 -20.44 7.60
C LYS A 606 3.16 -21.83 8.21
N ILE A 607 2.01 -22.50 8.10
CA ILE A 607 1.84 -23.89 8.55
C ILE A 607 1.69 -24.77 7.31
N THR A 608 2.55 -25.76 7.17
CA THR A 608 2.52 -26.73 6.07
C THR A 608 2.20 -28.11 6.63
N ILE A 609 1.07 -28.67 6.21
CA ILE A 609 0.62 -30.01 6.61
C ILE A 609 0.81 -30.91 5.38
N GLY A 610 1.76 -31.85 5.44
CA GLY A 610 2.00 -32.78 4.34
C GLY A 610 0.82 -33.73 4.14
N LYS A 611 0.16 -33.71 2.98
CA LYS A 611 -0.82 -34.74 2.60
C LYS A 611 -0.10 -36.09 2.46
N VAL A 612 -0.54 -37.10 3.19
CA VAL A 612 -0.05 -38.49 3.04
C VAL A 612 -0.47 -38.99 1.65
N ASN A 613 0.52 -39.33 0.80
CA ASN A 613 0.28 -40.06 -0.43
C ASN A 613 -0.23 -41.47 -0.09
N VAL A 614 -1.33 -41.89 -0.73
CA VAL A 614 -1.84 -43.26 -0.69
C VAL A 614 -0.76 -44.21 -1.21
N ILE A 615 -0.14 -44.97 -0.31
CA ILE A 615 0.80 -46.03 -0.68
C ILE A 615 0.00 -47.23 -1.17
N ALA A 616 0.36 -47.74 -2.35
CA ALA A 616 -0.13 -48.99 -2.92
C ALA A 616 -0.03 -50.16 -1.91
N PRO A 617 -0.89 -51.19 -1.98
CA PRO A 617 -0.94 -52.24 -0.98
C PRO A 617 0.33 -53.09 -1.03
N GLY A 618 1.23 -52.89 -0.07
CA GLY A 618 2.42 -53.73 0.13
C GLY A 618 3.69 -52.96 0.51
N GLY A 619 3.68 -52.27 1.65
CA GLY A 619 4.90 -51.67 2.21
C GLY A 619 4.72 -51.38 3.70
N ILE A 620 5.48 -52.08 4.55
CA ILE A 620 5.55 -51.79 5.98
C ILE A 620 6.40 -50.52 6.14
N GLY A 621 5.80 -49.43 6.59
CA GLY A 621 6.49 -48.19 6.94
C GLY A 621 5.56 -47.27 7.72
N SER A 622 5.94 -46.90 8.95
CA SER A 622 5.22 -45.93 9.76
C SER A 622 5.34 -44.54 9.14
N SER A 623 4.23 -43.94 8.72
CA SER A 623 4.18 -42.58 8.21
C SER A 623 3.63 -41.63 9.28
N SER A 624 4.50 -41.03 10.10
CA SER A 624 4.15 -39.78 10.79
C SER A 624 4.14 -38.67 9.73
N GLY A 625 2.99 -38.04 9.50
CA GLY A 625 2.89 -36.89 8.59
C GLY A 625 3.80 -35.76 9.06
N ASP A 626 4.64 -35.24 8.17
CA ASP A 626 5.62 -34.21 8.48
C ASP A 626 4.92 -32.83 8.50
N VAL A 627 4.42 -32.41 9.67
CA VAL A 627 3.79 -31.10 9.87
C VAL A 627 4.88 -30.09 10.28
N ARG A 628 5.03 -28.99 9.54
CA ARG A 628 6.07 -27.98 9.78
C ARG A 628 5.48 -26.57 9.85
N TYR A 629 6.10 -25.70 10.65
CA TYR A 629 5.78 -24.28 10.70
C TYR A 629 7.02 -23.41 10.45
N GLU A 630 6.82 -22.22 9.91
CA GLU A 630 7.88 -21.24 9.60
C GLU A 630 7.36 -19.82 9.93
N GLU A 631 8.18 -19.00 10.60
CA GLU A 631 7.90 -17.57 10.75
C GLU A 631 8.14 -16.89 9.40
N LYS A 632 7.08 -16.39 8.78
CA LYS A 632 7.15 -15.74 7.47
C LYS A 632 7.49 -14.27 7.60
N LYS A 633 6.86 -13.57 8.55
CA LYS A 633 7.00 -12.12 8.76
C LYS A 633 6.76 -11.72 10.21
N CYS A 634 7.43 -10.65 10.62
CA CYS A 634 7.18 -9.92 11.84
C CYS A 634 6.80 -8.48 11.50
N PHE A 635 5.62 -8.03 11.93
CA PHE A 635 5.14 -6.67 11.77
C PHE A 635 5.48 -5.86 13.03
N THR A 636 6.37 -4.89 12.86
CA THR A 636 6.84 -4.00 13.93
C THR A 636 6.19 -2.64 13.78
N GLY A 637 5.62 -2.08 14.85
CA GLY A 637 5.16 -0.70 14.83
C GLY A 637 4.28 -0.29 16.00
N HIS A 638 3.58 -1.22 16.63
CA HIS A 638 2.81 -0.92 17.85
C HIS A 638 3.75 -0.54 19.01
N GLY A 639 3.31 0.40 19.84
CA GLY A 639 4.03 0.88 21.03
C GLY A 639 3.56 0.24 22.33
N GLY A 640 2.68 -0.77 22.25
CA GLY A 640 2.06 -1.45 23.39
C GLY A 640 1.61 -2.86 23.02
N ASN A 641 0.95 -3.56 23.93
CA ASN A 641 0.55 -4.95 23.76
C ASN A 641 -0.50 -5.05 22.66
N VAL A 642 -0.32 -5.97 21.71
CA VAL A 642 -1.30 -6.20 20.64
C VAL A 642 -2.42 -7.08 21.21
N THR A 643 -3.62 -6.52 21.37
CA THR A 643 -4.73 -7.21 22.03
C THR A 643 -5.56 -8.07 21.09
N CYS A 644 -5.68 -7.67 19.82
CA CYS A 644 -6.45 -8.41 18.83
C CYS A 644 -5.86 -8.24 17.42
N VAL A 645 -5.99 -9.30 16.62
CA VAL A 645 -5.52 -9.38 15.24
C VAL A 645 -6.61 -10.08 14.41
N ARG A 646 -6.91 -9.57 13.21
CA ARG A 646 -7.90 -10.15 12.29
C ARG A 646 -7.46 -10.07 10.84
N PHE A 647 -7.67 -11.14 10.07
CA PHE A 647 -7.50 -11.13 8.62
C PHE A 647 -8.71 -10.55 7.90
N SER A 648 -8.49 -10.06 6.67
CA SER A 648 -9.60 -9.77 5.76
C SER A 648 -10.30 -11.07 5.29
N PRO A 649 -11.64 -11.17 5.34
CA PRO A 649 -12.36 -12.45 5.17
C PRO A 649 -12.24 -13.17 3.82
N ILE A 650 -11.96 -12.48 2.71
CA ILE A 650 -12.05 -13.08 1.36
C ILE A 650 -10.69 -13.49 0.79
N GLN A 651 -9.67 -12.63 0.85
CA GLN A 651 -8.37 -12.85 0.20
C GLN A 651 -7.17 -12.72 1.14
N SER A 652 -7.39 -12.36 2.42
CA SER A 652 -6.32 -12.22 3.43
C SER A 652 -5.15 -11.32 3.00
N GLU A 653 -5.39 -10.36 2.11
CA GLU A 653 -4.36 -9.44 1.63
C GLU A 653 -3.96 -8.42 2.71
N ILE A 654 -4.89 -8.16 3.62
CA ILE A 654 -4.84 -7.12 4.64
C ILE A 654 -5.02 -7.78 6.01
N LEU A 655 -4.26 -7.28 6.98
CA LEU A 655 -4.33 -7.67 8.38
C LEU A 655 -4.66 -6.44 9.21
N GLY A 656 -5.64 -6.52 10.10
CA GLY A 656 -5.93 -5.50 11.10
C GLY A 656 -5.36 -5.92 12.45
N SER A 657 -4.72 -5.00 13.17
CA SER A 657 -4.30 -5.22 14.56
C SER A 657 -4.65 -4.01 15.42
N VAL A 658 -4.87 -4.26 16.70
CA VAL A 658 -5.16 -3.22 17.70
C VAL A 658 -4.30 -3.44 18.92
N ALA A 659 -3.92 -2.34 19.58
CA ALA A 659 -3.02 -2.41 20.72
C ALA A 659 -3.36 -1.42 21.84
N THR A 660 -2.68 -1.61 22.96
CA THR A 660 -2.73 -0.72 24.14
C THR A 660 -2.03 0.62 23.91
N ASP A 661 -1.47 0.88 22.72
CA ASP A 661 -0.94 2.18 22.34
C ASP A 661 -2.02 3.16 21.84
N ARG A 662 -3.30 2.78 21.96
CA ARG A 662 -4.49 3.52 21.48
C ARG A 662 -4.63 3.56 19.97
N THR A 663 -3.83 2.76 19.25
CA THR A 663 -3.85 2.72 17.79
C THR A 663 -4.45 1.42 17.28
N ALA A 664 -5.17 1.54 16.17
CA ALA A 664 -5.46 0.41 15.30
C ALA A 664 -4.60 0.54 14.03
N ARG A 665 -4.05 -0.57 13.55
CA ARG A 665 -3.17 -0.59 12.38
C ARG A 665 -3.69 -1.56 11.34
N ILE A 666 -3.55 -1.16 10.08
CA ILE A 666 -3.89 -1.97 8.93
C ILE A 666 -2.58 -2.27 8.20
N TRP A 667 -2.29 -3.54 7.96
CA TRP A 667 -1.04 -4.03 7.37
C TRP A 667 -1.31 -4.73 6.06
N SER A 668 -0.33 -4.68 5.15
CA SER A 668 -0.31 -5.55 3.98
C SER A 668 0.37 -6.87 4.36
N VAL A 669 -0.36 -7.98 4.22
CA VAL A 669 0.14 -9.33 4.53
C VAL A 669 1.31 -9.71 3.62
N TYR A 670 1.27 -9.29 2.36
CA TYR A 670 2.34 -9.55 1.38
C TYR A 670 3.61 -8.77 1.66
N SER A 671 3.51 -7.45 1.87
CA SER A 671 4.70 -6.60 2.00
C SER A 671 5.24 -6.54 3.43
N GLY A 672 4.41 -6.74 4.45
CA GLY A 672 4.80 -6.53 5.85
C GLY A 672 4.71 -5.08 6.29
N VAL A 673 4.28 -4.17 5.41
CA VAL A 673 4.25 -2.73 5.67
C VAL A 673 2.93 -2.34 6.33
N CYS A 674 3.02 -1.44 7.31
CA CYS A 674 1.87 -0.76 7.90
C CYS A 674 1.29 0.19 6.86
N LEU A 675 0.07 -0.08 6.39
CA LEU A 675 -0.63 0.74 5.40
C LEU A 675 -1.25 1.97 6.06
N TYR A 676 -1.93 1.79 7.21
CA TYR A 676 -2.59 2.88 7.94
C TYR A 676 -2.42 2.73 9.44
N VAL A 677 -2.33 3.86 10.13
CA VAL A 677 -2.38 3.98 11.59
C VAL A 677 -3.59 4.84 11.94
N LEU A 678 -4.49 4.29 12.76
CA LEU A 678 -5.77 4.90 13.15
C LEU A 678 -5.66 5.32 14.63
N GLU A 679 -5.67 6.62 14.90
CA GLU A 679 -5.36 7.19 16.23
C GLU A 679 -6.53 7.97 16.86
N GLN A 680 -7.78 7.62 16.55
CA GLN A 680 -8.95 8.39 17.01
C GLN A 680 -9.52 7.95 18.37
N HIS A 681 -9.09 6.81 18.92
CA HIS A 681 -9.53 6.36 20.23
C HIS A 681 -8.83 7.14 21.35
N GLU A 682 -9.57 7.48 22.41
CA GLU A 682 -9.02 8.23 23.55
C GLU A 682 -8.29 7.32 24.56
N SER A 683 -8.54 6.00 24.47
CA SER A 683 -8.03 4.97 25.37
C SER A 683 -7.57 3.73 24.60
N LEU A 684 -7.22 2.66 25.33
CA LEU A 684 -6.70 1.41 24.78
C LEU A 684 -7.73 0.76 23.86
N VAL A 685 -7.29 0.32 22.68
CA VAL A 685 -8.14 -0.41 21.72
C VAL A 685 -8.06 -1.88 22.04
N THR A 686 -9.21 -2.55 22.17
CA THR A 686 -9.30 -3.94 22.66
C THR A 686 -9.56 -4.93 21.54
N ALA A 687 -10.46 -4.57 20.61
CA ALA A 687 -10.94 -5.48 19.58
C ALA A 687 -11.09 -4.78 18.23
N CYS A 688 -10.94 -5.56 17.18
CA CYS A 688 -11.23 -5.14 15.81
C CYS A 688 -11.90 -6.24 14.99
N ALA A 689 -12.60 -5.85 13.92
CA ALA A 689 -13.15 -6.78 12.94
C ALA A 689 -13.32 -6.10 11.57
N PHE A 690 -13.28 -6.89 10.50
CA PHE A 690 -13.56 -6.43 9.13
C PHE A 690 -14.99 -6.84 8.71
N SER A 691 -15.61 -6.05 7.84
CA SER A 691 -16.80 -6.49 7.10
C SER A 691 -16.44 -7.59 6.10
N GLN A 692 -17.45 -8.35 5.65
CA GLN A 692 -17.23 -9.46 4.73
C GLN A 692 -16.58 -9.01 3.42
N ASP A 693 -16.97 -7.85 2.88
CA ASP A 693 -16.38 -7.27 1.67
C ASP A 693 -15.06 -6.49 1.92
N THR A 694 -14.60 -6.39 3.17
CA THR A 694 -13.44 -5.57 3.57
C THR A 694 -13.63 -4.06 3.30
N SER A 695 -14.87 -3.59 3.08
CA SER A 695 -15.15 -2.16 2.90
C SER A 695 -15.19 -1.37 4.20
N LEU A 696 -15.51 -2.05 5.30
CA LEU A 696 -15.57 -1.47 6.64
C LEU A 696 -14.63 -2.19 7.59
N PHE A 697 -14.12 -1.44 8.55
CA PHE A 697 -13.32 -1.91 9.68
C PHE A 697 -13.88 -1.30 10.95
N ILE A 698 -14.05 -2.10 12.01
CA ILE A 698 -14.54 -1.61 13.30
C ILE A 698 -13.49 -1.81 14.37
N THR A 699 -13.45 -0.86 15.29
CA THR A 699 -12.57 -0.90 16.47
C THR A 699 -13.39 -0.59 17.71
N GLY A 700 -13.20 -1.39 18.76
CA GLY A 700 -13.77 -1.16 20.09
C GLY A 700 -12.67 -0.83 21.09
N ALA A 701 -12.95 0.04 22.05
CA ALA A 701 -11.96 0.50 23.01
C ALA A 701 -12.50 0.69 24.44
N LEU A 702 -11.56 0.92 25.36
CA LEU A 702 -11.83 1.25 26.78
C LEU A 702 -12.46 2.64 26.97
N ASP A 703 -12.46 3.49 25.93
CA ASP A 703 -13.14 4.78 25.94
C ASP A 703 -14.67 4.66 25.83
N LYS A 704 -15.19 3.42 25.81
CA LYS A 704 -16.61 3.07 25.71
C LYS A 704 -17.19 3.31 24.32
N THR A 705 -16.34 3.45 23.30
CA THR A 705 -16.79 3.73 21.94
C THR A 705 -16.48 2.60 20.98
N VAL A 706 -17.35 2.46 19.98
CA VAL A 706 -17.07 1.68 18.77
C VAL A 706 -16.92 2.66 17.61
N LEU A 707 -15.76 2.61 16.95
CA LEU A 707 -15.49 3.41 15.75
C LEU A 707 -15.66 2.55 14.51
N ILE A 708 -16.37 3.08 13.52
CA ILE A 708 -16.56 2.44 12.21
C ILE A 708 -15.78 3.20 11.17
N TRP A 709 -14.88 2.49 10.49
CA TRP A 709 -13.96 3.02 9.51
C TRP A 709 -14.29 2.50 8.11
N LYS A 710 -14.26 3.38 7.11
CA LYS A 710 -14.39 3.03 5.69
C LYS A 710 -13.01 2.88 5.08
N ILE A 711 -12.77 1.71 4.51
CA ILE A 711 -11.52 1.36 3.83
C ILE A 711 -11.60 1.85 2.38
N PRO A 712 -10.53 2.47 1.84
CA PRO A 712 -10.52 3.02 0.49
C PRO A 712 -10.60 1.92 -0.58
N GLN A 713 -11.39 2.15 -1.65
CA GLN A 713 -11.69 1.16 -2.69
C GLN A 713 -10.45 0.61 -3.41
N GLN A 714 -9.34 1.36 -3.44
CA GLN A 714 -8.09 0.91 -4.07
C GLN A 714 -7.49 -0.31 -3.36
N LEU A 715 -7.65 -0.41 -2.04
CA LEU A 715 -7.24 -1.57 -1.23
C LEU A 715 -8.18 -2.78 -1.41
N ILE A 716 -9.41 -2.54 -1.89
CA ILE A 716 -10.47 -3.54 -2.07
C ILE A 716 -10.51 -4.04 -3.54
N SER A 717 -9.66 -3.51 -4.42
CA SER A 717 -9.76 -3.66 -5.88
C SER A 717 -9.79 -5.11 -6.39
N GLN A 718 -9.09 -6.06 -5.73
CA GLN A 718 -9.18 -7.48 -6.09
C GLN A 718 -10.46 -8.16 -5.59
N ASN A 719 -10.98 -7.77 -4.43
CA ASN A 719 -12.24 -8.27 -3.87
C ASN A 719 -13.46 -7.78 -4.66
N ILE A 720 -13.49 -6.52 -5.10
CA ILE A 720 -14.56 -5.98 -5.94
C ILE A 720 -14.56 -6.66 -7.32
N LEU A 721 -13.38 -6.93 -7.88
CA LEU A 721 -13.27 -7.66 -9.15
C LEU A 721 -13.80 -9.08 -9.04
N MET A 722 -13.37 -9.82 -8.02
CA MET A 722 -13.81 -11.19 -7.78
C MET A 722 -15.26 -11.27 -7.33
N ASN A 723 -15.77 -10.28 -6.59
CA ASN A 723 -17.20 -10.18 -6.29
C ASN A 723 -18.01 -9.80 -7.52
N ASN A 724 -17.53 -8.95 -8.43
CA ASN A 724 -18.24 -8.65 -9.68
C ASN A 724 -18.23 -9.85 -10.63
N LEU A 725 -17.14 -10.61 -10.67
CA LEU A 725 -17.05 -11.89 -11.39
C LEU A 725 -17.95 -12.97 -10.74
N LYS A 726 -18.02 -13.04 -9.39
CA LYS A 726 -18.93 -13.95 -8.65
C LYS A 726 -20.40 -13.53 -8.68
N ASN A 727 -20.70 -12.23 -8.62
CA ASN A 727 -22.06 -11.66 -8.54
C ASN A 727 -22.77 -11.55 -9.89
N ASN A 728 -22.15 -12.03 -10.98
CA ASN A 728 -22.91 -12.23 -12.21
C ASN A 728 -23.98 -13.35 -12.08
N ARG A 729 -24.00 -14.10 -10.97
CA ARG A 729 -25.18 -14.85 -10.51
C ARG A 729 -25.45 -14.55 -9.04
N LYS A 730 -26.56 -13.89 -8.71
CA LYS A 730 -27.07 -13.81 -7.33
C LYS A 730 -27.23 -15.24 -6.80
N ARG A 731 -26.81 -15.53 -5.56
CA ARG A 731 -27.09 -16.82 -4.91
C ARG A 731 -28.59 -17.04 -4.81
N VAL A 732 -29.03 -18.29 -4.94
CA VAL A 732 -30.45 -18.64 -4.91
C VAL A 732 -31.08 -18.26 -3.55
N SER A 733 -30.30 -18.29 -2.46
CA SER A 733 -30.71 -17.83 -1.13
C SER A 733 -31.10 -16.35 -1.04
N ASP A 734 -30.61 -15.53 -1.97
CA ASP A 734 -30.76 -14.07 -1.97
C ASP A 734 -31.72 -13.58 -3.06
N TRP A 735 -32.34 -14.50 -3.81
CA TRP A 735 -33.31 -14.16 -4.85
C TRP A 735 -34.58 -13.58 -4.25
N LYS A 736 -34.91 -12.36 -4.70
CA LYS A 736 -36.23 -11.74 -4.48
C LYS A 736 -37.26 -12.37 -5.42
N PHE A 737 -38.54 -12.09 -5.18
CA PHE A 737 -39.62 -12.63 -6.01
C PHE A 737 -39.43 -12.30 -7.51
N ASP A 738 -38.94 -11.10 -7.85
CA ASP A 738 -38.64 -10.70 -9.22
C ASP A 738 -37.55 -11.55 -9.89
N ASP A 739 -36.53 -11.98 -9.12
CA ASP A 739 -35.44 -12.80 -9.63
C ASP A 739 -35.94 -14.25 -9.88
N THR A 740 -36.81 -14.78 -9.00
CA THR A 740 -37.48 -16.07 -9.19
C THR A 740 -38.36 -16.09 -10.46
N LEU A 741 -39.06 -15.00 -10.76
CA LEU A 741 -39.91 -14.89 -11.96
C LEU A 741 -39.07 -14.84 -13.24
N LYS A 742 -37.92 -14.17 -13.21
CA LYS A 742 -36.96 -14.17 -14.34
C LYS A 742 -36.39 -15.56 -14.60
N TRP A 743 -36.02 -16.29 -13.55
CA TRP A 743 -35.54 -17.66 -13.67
C TRP A 743 -36.58 -18.61 -14.30
N LEU A 744 -37.86 -18.49 -13.90
CA LEU A 744 -38.95 -19.27 -14.51
C LEU A 744 -39.16 -18.94 -15.99
N ASP A 745 -38.94 -17.68 -16.39
CA ASP A 745 -39.01 -17.26 -17.79
C ASP A 745 -37.82 -17.80 -18.61
N GLU A 746 -36.61 -17.77 -18.04
CA GLU A 746 -35.38 -18.27 -18.67
C GLU A 746 -35.40 -19.78 -18.90
N ILE A 747 -36.05 -20.55 -18.02
CA ILE A 747 -36.25 -22.00 -18.18
C ILE A 747 -37.33 -22.31 -19.23
N GLY A 748 -38.08 -21.32 -19.69
CA GLY A 748 -39.19 -21.50 -20.64
C GLY A 748 -40.49 -21.96 -19.98
N LEU A 749 -40.61 -21.87 -18.65
CA LEU A 749 -41.81 -22.18 -17.87
C LEU A 749 -42.62 -20.91 -17.56
N SER A 750 -42.85 -20.07 -18.57
CA SER A 750 -43.54 -18.78 -18.43
C SER A 750 -45.00 -18.90 -17.99
N SER A 751 -45.63 -20.07 -18.17
CA SER A 751 -46.97 -20.39 -17.67
C SER A 751 -47.06 -20.36 -16.13
N LEU A 752 -45.95 -20.64 -15.44
CA LEU A 752 -45.87 -20.67 -13.98
C LEU A 752 -45.65 -19.30 -13.35
N ILE A 753 -45.21 -18.29 -14.13
CA ILE A 753 -44.93 -16.92 -13.65
C ILE A 753 -46.17 -16.32 -12.96
N LYS A 754 -47.36 -16.49 -13.55
CA LYS A 754 -48.61 -15.97 -12.97
C LYS A 754 -48.96 -16.64 -11.63
N LYS A 755 -48.69 -17.94 -11.51
CA LYS A 755 -48.96 -18.72 -10.29
C LYS A 755 -47.91 -18.45 -9.20
N ALA A 756 -46.64 -18.38 -9.58
CA ALA A 756 -45.52 -18.04 -8.69
C ALA A 756 -45.62 -16.61 -8.14
N ASN A 757 -46.12 -15.66 -8.94
CA ASN A 757 -46.37 -14.29 -8.50
C ASN A 757 -47.49 -14.22 -7.44
N ALA A 758 -48.55 -15.02 -7.59
CA ALA A 758 -49.63 -15.08 -6.60
C ALA A 758 -49.18 -15.60 -5.22
N ILE A 759 -48.10 -16.39 -5.18
CA ILE A 759 -47.56 -17.04 -3.96
C ILE A 759 -46.36 -16.26 -3.39
N SER A 760 -45.86 -15.24 -4.10
CA SER A 760 -44.65 -14.48 -3.74
C SER A 760 -43.44 -15.39 -3.48
N LEU A 761 -43.20 -16.32 -4.40
CA LEU A 761 -42.18 -17.36 -4.25
C LEU A 761 -40.75 -16.76 -4.26
N THR A 762 -40.04 -16.92 -3.15
CA THR A 762 -38.65 -16.46 -3.00
C THR A 762 -37.65 -17.59 -3.18
N GLY A 763 -36.39 -17.28 -3.50
CA GLY A 763 -35.37 -18.33 -3.67
C GLY A 763 -35.09 -19.14 -2.40
N ARG A 764 -35.30 -18.56 -1.21
CA ARG A 764 -35.25 -19.30 0.07
C ARG A 764 -36.35 -20.36 0.19
N GLN A 765 -37.54 -20.10 -0.34
CA GLN A 765 -38.64 -21.06 -0.36
C GLN A 765 -38.38 -22.18 -1.38
N LEU A 766 -37.70 -21.87 -2.50
CA LEU A 766 -37.26 -22.89 -3.47
C LEU A 766 -36.24 -23.87 -2.86
N LEU A 767 -35.34 -23.39 -2.02
CA LEU A 767 -34.32 -24.23 -1.37
C LEU A 767 -34.86 -25.03 -0.18
N SER A 768 -35.70 -24.41 0.65
CA SER A 768 -36.15 -25.00 1.94
C SER A 768 -37.32 -25.97 1.84
N LEU A 769 -38.20 -25.82 0.84
CA LEU A 769 -39.38 -26.67 0.69
C LEU A 769 -39.08 -27.93 -0.13
N SER A 770 -39.83 -29.00 0.15
CA SER A 770 -39.77 -30.24 -0.62
C SER A 770 -40.33 -30.05 -2.04
N GLU A 771 -39.86 -30.85 -2.99
CA GLU A 771 -40.26 -30.75 -4.40
C GLU A 771 -41.78 -30.96 -4.58
N ASP A 772 -42.36 -31.88 -3.82
CA ASP A 772 -43.80 -32.19 -3.86
C ASP A 772 -44.65 -31.09 -3.21
N GLU A 773 -44.14 -30.39 -2.20
CA GLU A 773 -44.83 -29.26 -1.58
C GLU A 773 -44.83 -28.03 -2.48
N LEU A 774 -43.75 -27.79 -3.24
CA LEU A 774 -43.67 -26.72 -4.23
C LEU A 774 -44.57 -26.99 -5.44
N ALA A 775 -44.62 -28.23 -5.93
CA ALA A 775 -45.50 -28.63 -7.02
C ALA A 775 -47.00 -28.48 -6.66
N ASN A 776 -47.35 -28.81 -5.41
CA ASN A 776 -48.68 -28.61 -4.85
C ASN A 776 -49.05 -27.12 -4.75
N ARG A 777 -48.14 -26.28 -4.23
CA ARG A 777 -48.40 -24.84 -4.11
C ARG A 777 -48.55 -24.16 -5.46
N LEU A 778 -47.79 -24.58 -6.47
CA LEU A 778 -47.86 -24.05 -7.82
C LEU A 778 -48.97 -24.69 -8.68
N ASP A 779 -49.72 -25.66 -8.14
CA ASP A 779 -50.86 -26.31 -8.80
C ASP A 779 -50.46 -26.91 -10.17
N ILE A 780 -49.40 -27.73 -10.17
CA ILE A 780 -48.81 -28.34 -11.39
C ILE A 780 -49.04 -29.87 -11.42
N GLU A 781 -49.65 -30.47 -10.39
CA GLU A 781 -49.81 -31.94 -10.31
C GLU A 781 -50.62 -32.58 -11.46
N GLN A 782 -51.46 -31.81 -12.15
CA GLN A 782 -52.29 -32.30 -13.27
C GLN A 782 -51.58 -32.28 -14.63
N ASP A 783 -50.41 -31.63 -14.72
CA ASP A 783 -49.63 -31.48 -15.95
C ASP A 783 -48.26 -32.13 -15.76
N GLU A 784 -48.21 -33.44 -16.01
CA GLU A 784 -47.02 -34.28 -15.75
C GLU A 784 -45.76 -33.73 -16.44
N GLU A 785 -45.89 -33.19 -17.65
CA GLU A 785 -44.75 -32.70 -18.44
C GLU A 785 -44.14 -31.43 -17.82
N THR A 786 -44.97 -30.49 -17.37
CA THR A 786 -44.48 -29.26 -16.72
C THR A 786 -44.01 -29.50 -15.28
N ALA A 787 -44.64 -30.44 -14.57
CA ALA A 787 -44.21 -30.85 -13.24
C ALA A 787 -42.83 -31.53 -13.26
N GLU A 788 -42.59 -32.43 -14.20
CA GLU A 788 -41.31 -33.14 -14.34
C GLU A 788 -40.19 -32.21 -14.81
N ALA A 789 -40.48 -31.28 -15.74
CA ALA A 789 -39.55 -30.24 -16.16
C ALA A 789 -39.17 -29.30 -15.00
N PHE A 790 -40.15 -28.87 -14.20
CA PHE A 790 -39.91 -28.02 -13.04
C PHE A 790 -39.08 -28.73 -11.96
N LYS A 791 -39.40 -29.99 -11.61
CA LYS A 791 -38.63 -30.78 -10.64
C LYS A 791 -37.19 -31.00 -11.10
N THR A 792 -36.99 -31.29 -12.38
CA THR A 792 -35.65 -31.49 -12.96
C THR A 792 -34.82 -30.20 -12.86
N GLN A 793 -35.39 -29.05 -13.19
CA GLN A 793 -34.68 -27.77 -13.12
C GLN A 793 -34.44 -27.31 -11.68
N LEU A 794 -35.37 -27.59 -10.78
CA LEU A 794 -35.20 -27.34 -9.34
C LEU A 794 -34.09 -28.22 -8.73
N TYR A 795 -33.98 -29.47 -9.16
CA TYR A 795 -32.90 -30.38 -8.78
C TYR A 795 -31.53 -29.82 -9.19
N TRP A 796 -31.39 -29.35 -10.43
CA TRP A 796 -30.16 -28.71 -10.89
C TRP A 796 -29.87 -27.40 -10.16
N LEU A 797 -30.88 -26.57 -9.90
CA LEU A 797 -30.73 -25.33 -9.14
C LEU A 797 -30.23 -25.57 -7.70
N LYS A 798 -30.84 -26.53 -6.98
CA LYS A 798 -30.41 -26.93 -5.62
C LYS A 798 -28.99 -27.49 -5.62
N ARG A 799 -28.63 -28.24 -6.66
CA ARG A 799 -27.31 -28.84 -6.81
C ARG A 799 -26.24 -27.82 -7.21
N GLU A 800 -26.56 -26.85 -8.06
CA GLU A 800 -25.67 -25.74 -8.42
C GLU A 800 -25.38 -24.83 -7.21
N ASP A 801 -26.39 -24.52 -6.39
CA ASP A 801 -26.20 -23.75 -5.15
C ASP A 801 -25.33 -24.52 -4.14
N SER A 802 -25.51 -25.85 -4.06
CA SER A 802 -24.69 -26.75 -3.23
C SER A 802 -23.25 -26.92 -3.74
N ASN A 803 -23.05 -26.92 -5.07
CA ASN A 803 -21.75 -27.06 -5.73
C ASN A 803 -21.04 -25.72 -5.99
N SER A 804 -21.61 -24.59 -5.59
CA SER A 804 -20.97 -23.26 -5.69
C SER A 804 -19.68 -23.11 -4.84
N ILE A 805 -19.33 -24.16 -4.09
CA ILE A 805 -18.04 -24.34 -3.40
C ILE A 805 -16.92 -24.80 -4.36
N GLU A 806 -17.26 -25.37 -5.53
CA GLU A 806 -16.30 -25.96 -6.48
C GLU A 806 -16.50 -25.48 -7.94
N ILE A 807 -16.71 -24.18 -8.18
CA ILE A 807 -16.53 -23.64 -9.54
C ILE A 807 -15.07 -23.21 -9.68
N SER A 808 -14.28 -24.02 -10.39
CA SER A 808 -12.96 -23.65 -10.89
C SER A 808 -13.07 -22.49 -11.88
N ILE A 809 -12.07 -21.61 -11.84
CA ILE A 809 -11.98 -20.24 -12.38
C ILE A 809 -12.07 -20.12 -13.93
N ASP A 810 -12.32 -21.18 -14.69
CA ASP A 810 -11.93 -21.20 -16.11
C ASP A 810 -12.90 -20.60 -17.13
N ASP A 811 -14.16 -20.25 -16.82
CA ASP A 811 -15.14 -19.88 -17.87
C ASP A 811 -15.59 -18.40 -17.92
N THR A 812 -14.77 -17.47 -17.41
CA THR A 812 -14.81 -16.07 -17.89
C THR A 812 -13.43 -15.70 -18.39
N GLU A 813 -13.17 -15.91 -19.68
CA GLU A 813 -11.89 -15.61 -20.32
C GLU A 813 -11.57 -14.11 -20.19
N ILE A 814 -10.70 -13.78 -19.25
CA ILE A 814 -10.00 -12.50 -19.22
C ILE A 814 -9.28 -12.37 -20.56
N PRO A 815 -9.44 -11.27 -21.31
CA PRO A 815 -8.71 -11.07 -22.55
C PRO A 815 -7.20 -11.29 -22.31
N HIS A 816 -6.57 -12.14 -23.11
CA HIS A 816 -5.14 -12.46 -22.97
C HIS A 816 -4.24 -11.21 -22.97
N GLU A 817 -4.70 -10.12 -23.58
CA GLU A 817 -4.02 -8.82 -23.60
C GLU A 817 -3.93 -8.14 -22.22
N TYR A 818 -4.79 -8.53 -21.27
CA TYR A 818 -4.79 -8.00 -19.90
C TYR A 818 -3.94 -8.82 -18.95
N LEU A 819 -3.56 -10.04 -19.36
CA LEU A 819 -2.76 -10.95 -18.57
C LEU A 819 -1.27 -10.69 -18.81
N CYS A 820 -0.50 -10.69 -17.74
CA CYS A 820 0.94 -10.62 -17.81
C CYS A 820 1.48 -11.93 -18.42
N PRO A 821 2.34 -11.87 -19.45
CA PRO A 821 2.91 -13.09 -20.04
C PRO A 821 3.83 -13.90 -19.11
N ILE A 822 4.26 -13.34 -17.98
CA ILE A 822 5.15 -14.01 -17.02
C ILE A 822 4.34 -14.70 -15.92
N THR A 823 3.41 -13.97 -15.29
CA THR A 823 2.64 -14.47 -14.14
C THR A 823 1.29 -15.07 -14.52
N HIS A 824 0.82 -14.84 -15.74
CA HIS A 824 -0.54 -15.17 -16.20
C HIS A 824 -1.66 -14.53 -15.35
N GLU A 825 -1.35 -13.44 -14.64
CA GLU A 825 -2.31 -12.65 -13.84
C GLU A 825 -2.63 -11.31 -14.51
N ILE A 826 -3.75 -10.67 -14.15
CA ILE A 826 -4.12 -9.34 -14.67
C ILE A 826 -3.05 -8.31 -14.28
N MET A 827 -2.58 -7.53 -15.26
CA MET A 827 -1.60 -6.48 -15.03
C MET A 827 -2.20 -5.29 -14.25
N LYS A 828 -1.61 -4.96 -13.09
CA LYS A 828 -1.95 -3.77 -12.29
C LYS A 828 -1.14 -2.56 -12.74
N GLU A 829 0.15 -2.76 -12.98
CA GLU A 829 1.07 -1.76 -13.50
C GLU A 829 1.69 -2.27 -14.82
N PRO A 830 0.92 -2.26 -15.93
CA PRO A 830 1.43 -2.70 -17.21
C PRO A 830 2.54 -1.75 -17.68
N VAL A 831 3.72 -2.31 -17.95
CA VAL A 831 4.90 -1.60 -18.46
C VAL A 831 5.41 -2.25 -19.74
N GLN A 832 5.70 -1.44 -20.74
CA GLN A 832 6.20 -1.87 -22.04
C GLN A 832 7.73 -1.87 -22.05
N CYS A 833 8.33 -2.99 -22.44
CA CYS A 833 9.78 -3.14 -22.58
C CYS A 833 10.26 -2.80 -24.00
N SER A 834 11.59 -2.76 -24.20
CA SER A 834 12.19 -2.47 -25.52
C SER A 834 11.92 -3.52 -26.60
N ASP A 835 11.40 -4.68 -26.24
CA ASP A 835 10.89 -5.68 -27.17
C ASP A 835 9.50 -5.35 -27.73
N GLY A 836 8.85 -4.31 -27.20
CA GLY A 836 7.51 -3.87 -27.59
C GLY A 836 6.38 -4.60 -26.87
N PHE A 837 6.68 -5.58 -26.02
CA PHE A 837 5.68 -6.32 -25.24
C PHE A 837 5.42 -5.64 -23.89
N THR A 838 4.21 -5.86 -23.36
CA THR A 838 3.79 -5.31 -22.07
C THR A 838 3.81 -6.41 -21.00
N TYR A 839 4.33 -6.08 -19.84
CA TYR A 839 4.47 -6.99 -18.69
C TYR A 839 3.99 -6.29 -17.42
N GLU A 840 3.72 -7.06 -16.36
CA GLU A 840 3.53 -6.50 -15.04
C GLU A 840 4.87 -5.99 -14.50
N LYS A 841 4.90 -4.76 -13.97
CA LYS A 841 6.14 -4.12 -13.49
C LYS A 841 6.89 -4.97 -12.48
N ALA A 842 6.20 -5.58 -11.53
CA ALA A 842 6.83 -6.44 -10.52
C ALA A 842 7.46 -7.69 -11.16
N ALA A 843 6.72 -8.37 -12.04
CA ALA A 843 7.16 -9.62 -12.68
C ALA A 843 8.37 -9.42 -13.61
N ILE A 844 8.38 -8.35 -14.40
CA ILE A 844 9.52 -8.06 -15.28
C ILE A 844 10.76 -7.60 -14.50
N ASN A 845 10.56 -6.92 -13.37
CA ASN A 845 11.66 -6.59 -12.47
C ASN A 845 12.28 -7.85 -11.86
N GLU A 846 11.48 -8.80 -11.39
CA GLU A 846 11.97 -10.11 -10.93
C GLU A 846 12.70 -10.87 -12.03
N TRP A 847 12.20 -10.83 -13.26
CA TRP A 847 12.86 -11.44 -14.42
C TRP A 847 14.27 -10.87 -14.65
N PHE A 848 14.44 -9.55 -14.53
CA PHE A 848 15.74 -8.90 -14.61
C PHE A 848 16.63 -9.19 -13.40
N LEU A 849 16.05 -9.29 -12.20
CA LEU A 849 16.78 -9.64 -10.97
C LEU A 849 17.33 -11.07 -11.03
N CYS A 850 16.65 -11.99 -11.74
CA CYS A 850 17.14 -13.35 -12.01
C CYS A 850 18.29 -13.40 -13.04
N GLY A 851 18.82 -12.25 -13.49
CA GLY A 851 19.91 -12.16 -14.46
C GLY A 851 19.52 -12.51 -15.90
N LYS A 852 18.21 -12.56 -16.21
CA LYS A 852 17.68 -12.83 -17.55
C LYS A 852 17.38 -11.53 -18.28
N TYR A 853 18.33 -11.07 -19.11
CA TYR A 853 18.19 -9.84 -19.93
C TYR A 853 17.66 -10.12 -21.35
N THR A 854 16.93 -11.22 -21.49
CA THR A 854 16.24 -11.60 -22.72
C THR A 854 14.76 -11.31 -22.57
N SER A 855 14.11 -10.92 -23.66
CA SER A 855 12.66 -10.77 -23.76
C SER A 855 11.98 -12.06 -23.26
N PRO A 856 11.14 -12.01 -22.22
CA PRO A 856 10.40 -13.18 -21.74
C PRO A 856 9.57 -13.86 -22.84
N MET A 857 9.06 -13.07 -23.79
CA MET A 857 8.24 -13.55 -24.90
C MET A 857 9.04 -14.16 -26.05
N THR A 858 10.20 -13.55 -26.39
CA THR A 858 10.93 -13.90 -27.63
C THR A 858 12.29 -14.52 -27.39
N ASN A 859 12.77 -14.57 -26.15
CA ASN A 859 14.11 -14.98 -25.74
C ASN A 859 15.26 -14.24 -26.45
N LYS A 860 14.99 -13.11 -27.11
CA LYS A 860 16.01 -12.25 -27.73
C LYS A 860 16.61 -11.27 -26.72
N PRO A 861 17.90 -10.90 -26.84
CA PRO A 861 18.52 -9.93 -25.95
C PRO A 861 17.84 -8.55 -26.08
N LEU A 862 17.48 -7.96 -24.94
CA LEU A 862 16.85 -6.64 -24.88
C LEU A 862 17.90 -5.55 -25.09
N GLN A 863 17.53 -4.46 -25.78
CA GLN A 863 18.44 -3.34 -26.03
C GLN A 863 18.65 -2.47 -24.78
N ASN A 864 17.66 -2.41 -23.89
CA ASN A 864 17.72 -1.73 -22.62
C ASN A 864 16.76 -2.39 -21.61
N THR A 865 16.97 -2.13 -20.32
CA THR A 865 16.09 -2.57 -19.22
C THR A 865 15.09 -1.49 -18.81
N SER A 866 15.00 -0.39 -19.57
CA SER A 866 14.03 0.67 -19.30
C SER A 866 12.66 0.23 -19.82
N PHE A 867 11.63 0.43 -19.03
CA PHE A 867 10.26 0.15 -19.42
C PHE A 867 9.41 1.41 -19.29
N THR A 868 8.50 1.60 -20.25
CA THR A 868 7.57 2.74 -20.28
C THR A 868 6.20 2.30 -19.78
N PRO A 869 5.56 3.01 -18.84
CA PRO A 869 4.24 2.61 -18.35
C PRO A 869 3.21 2.68 -19.48
N ASN A 870 2.46 1.60 -19.67
CA ASN A 870 1.39 1.50 -20.65
C ASN A 870 0.07 1.98 -20.01
N VAL A 871 -0.06 3.31 -19.90
CA VAL A 871 -1.22 3.96 -19.25
C VAL A 871 -2.52 3.65 -19.98
N THR A 872 -2.48 3.54 -21.30
CA THR A 872 -3.62 3.12 -22.14
C THR A 872 -4.14 1.75 -21.72
N LEU A 873 -3.26 0.74 -21.64
CA LEU A 873 -3.66 -0.60 -21.22
C LEU A 873 -4.09 -0.63 -19.75
N ARG A 874 -3.42 0.15 -18.89
CA ARG A 874 -3.83 0.31 -17.49
C ARG A 874 -5.25 0.87 -17.40
N ASN A 875 -5.59 1.87 -18.20
CA ASN A 875 -6.91 2.48 -18.21
C ASN A 875 -7.96 1.57 -18.83
N THR A 876 -7.65 0.81 -19.89
CA THR A 876 -8.60 -0.16 -20.46
C THR A 876 -8.85 -1.34 -19.53
N ILE A 877 -7.79 -1.83 -18.85
CA ILE A 877 -7.93 -2.80 -17.76
C ILE A 877 -8.82 -2.16 -16.70
N TYR A 878 -8.51 -0.96 -16.21
CA TYR A 878 -9.32 -0.26 -15.20
C TYR A 878 -10.80 -0.10 -15.61
N THR A 879 -11.09 0.28 -16.85
CA THR A 879 -12.46 0.36 -17.40
C THR A 879 -13.12 -1.01 -17.48
N PHE A 880 -12.37 -2.06 -17.84
CA PHE A 880 -12.85 -3.45 -17.80
C PHE A 880 -13.12 -3.92 -16.37
N LEU A 881 -12.29 -3.51 -15.39
CA LEU A 881 -12.42 -3.88 -13.98
C LEU A 881 -13.58 -3.12 -13.27
N HIS A 882 -13.88 -1.89 -13.69
CA HIS A 882 -14.77 -0.97 -12.97
C HIS A 882 -15.99 -0.46 -13.76
N GLY A 883 -16.13 -0.86 -15.03
CA GLY A 883 -17.19 -0.40 -15.94
C GLY A 883 -17.02 1.06 -16.41
N ASN A 884 -17.79 1.44 -17.43
CA ASN A 884 -17.87 2.84 -17.87
C ASN A 884 -18.60 3.67 -16.80
N ARG A 885 -17.87 4.39 -15.95
CA ARG A 885 -18.45 5.59 -15.36
C ARG A 885 -18.62 6.63 -16.47
N PRO A 886 -19.82 7.21 -16.66
CA PRO A 886 -19.98 8.30 -17.61
C PRO A 886 -19.04 9.43 -17.19
N GLN A 887 -18.25 9.91 -18.15
CA GLN A 887 -17.52 11.15 -18.01
C GLN A 887 -18.56 12.26 -17.82
N ALA A 888 -18.54 12.88 -16.65
CA ALA A 888 -19.04 14.23 -16.44
C ALA A 888 -17.84 15.05 -15.96
#